data_AF-A0A658BS47-F1
#
_entry.id   AF-A0A658BS47-F1
#
_cell.length_a   1.000
_cell.length_b   1.000
_cell.length_c   1.000
_cell.angle_alpha   90.00
_cell.angle_beta   90.00
_cell.angle_gamma   90.00
#
_symmetry.space_group_name_H-M   'P 1'
#
loop_
_entity.id
_entity.type
_entity.pdbx_description
1 polymer ?
#
loop_
_entity_poly.entity_id
_entity_poly.type
_entity_poly.pdbx_seq_one_letter_code
_entity_poly.pdbx_strand_id
1 'polypeptide(L)'
;MKFSENWLRTYVNPALDSNQLAHALTMAGLEVEALESVAPAFEKIVVAEVLSLEKHPNADRLNVCVVNAGAAEPLQIVCGAVNVHAGARVPCALVGAELPGITIRRAKVRGVESFGMLCSAKELGLAVESSGLMLLPADAPVGTSIRSYLDLDDHLFTLKLTPNRSDCLGMLGVAREVAAVTGLKLELEQDFEPVLASVSDKLEIDMMEPAACPRYCGRVVRGVNLAATTPDWMLRRLERSGVRSINVVVDITNYVMLELGQPLHAFDLGKLKGGVQVRFANPGEQLMLLNQQDVKLDPDMLVIADQAGALALAGIMGGESSAVSDGTTDIFLESAFFNPDVIAGKARRLGLSTDSSYRFERGVDFAATRTALERASALIQQVCGGDAGEVTEVTGALPQREVIVLRAERARRVLGIDLGVAAISSLLQRLGFEFTEQKGNFQVTAPSYRFDLSIEADLIEELARLHGYDQIPALPPRSILRLLPQNESLQGLSQIRQLLIARDYQEVVTYSFVDMEWESDLAGNDRPVALQNPIASQYGVMRSTLLGGLLEVLRFNLNRKQERVRIFEIGRCFAPEESGYTQPQRAAALCFGSIRAEQWGETMRQVDFFDIKADLEALCYPLELGFMAASHPALHPGQSARILLKEEPVGWIGTLHPRWQQKYDLPQSAAMFEIDLAVLMQRKIPVFSEISKFPTVRRDLAIVVDDTVHVQNLLDGMRKHLPETVTDLKLFDVYRGKGIDLGKKSLAFKVLMQDTQKTLTDDEVETVMANIKDILTTRLNATFRA
;
A
#
# COMPACT_ATOMS: atom_id res chain seq x y z
N MET A 1 -1.76 15.37 -7.63
CA MET A 1 -2.00 16.62 -8.38
C MET A 1 -0.92 17.61 -7.99
N LYS A 2 -0.14 18.16 -8.92
CA LYS A 2 0.91 19.14 -8.64
C LYS A 2 0.53 20.50 -9.22
N PHE A 3 0.79 21.59 -8.51
CA PHE A 3 0.46 22.94 -8.98
C PHE A 3 1.30 24.06 -8.35
N SER A 4 1.28 25.23 -8.99
CA SER A 4 1.90 26.49 -8.52
C SER A 4 1.00 27.22 -7.52
N GLU A 5 1.56 27.63 -6.38
CA GLU A 5 0.87 28.44 -5.38
C GLU A 5 0.45 29.80 -5.95
N ASN A 6 1.32 30.45 -6.72
CA ASN A 6 1.00 31.72 -7.38
C ASN A 6 -0.19 31.58 -8.32
N TRP A 7 -0.30 30.46 -9.06
CA TRP A 7 -1.47 30.20 -9.89
C TRP A 7 -2.73 30.00 -9.06
N LEU A 8 -2.67 29.26 -7.94
CA LEU A 8 -3.80 29.14 -7.02
C LEU A 8 -4.24 30.52 -6.48
N ARG A 9 -3.27 31.38 -6.15
CA ARG A 9 -3.51 32.72 -5.60
C ARG A 9 -4.14 33.69 -6.60
N THR A 10 -4.15 33.41 -7.90
CA THR A 10 -4.94 34.20 -8.87
C THR A 10 -6.44 33.95 -8.74
N TYR A 11 -6.84 32.82 -8.15
CA TYR A 11 -8.25 32.50 -7.89
C TYR A 11 -8.67 32.81 -6.46
N VAL A 12 -7.79 32.58 -5.49
CA VAL A 12 -8.07 32.82 -4.08
C VAL A 12 -6.77 33.07 -3.31
N ASN A 13 -6.66 34.26 -2.72
CA ASN A 13 -5.42 34.70 -2.08
C ASN A 13 -5.61 34.89 -0.56
N PRO A 14 -5.59 33.80 0.25
CA PRO A 14 -5.71 33.92 1.69
C PRO A 14 -4.48 34.56 2.30
N ALA A 15 -4.69 35.31 3.38
CA ALA A 15 -3.63 35.90 4.22
C ALA A 15 -2.94 34.83 5.10
N LEU A 16 -2.54 33.72 4.47
CA LEU A 16 -1.80 32.60 5.03
C LEU A 16 -0.47 32.50 4.30
N ASP A 17 0.60 32.16 5.01
CA ASP A 17 1.85 31.75 4.36
C ASP A 17 1.71 30.34 3.72
N SER A 18 2.71 29.93 2.94
CA SER A 18 2.70 28.65 2.22
C SER A 18 2.56 27.43 3.14
N ASN A 19 3.16 27.46 4.34
CA ASN A 19 3.07 26.35 5.29
C ASN A 19 1.69 26.29 5.95
N GLN A 20 1.13 27.44 6.30
CA GLN A 20 -0.22 27.55 6.84
C GLN A 20 -1.27 27.12 5.82
N LEU A 21 -1.10 27.50 4.55
CA LEU A 21 -1.97 27.03 3.47
C LEU A 21 -1.86 25.51 3.28
N ALA A 22 -0.65 24.95 3.31
CA ALA A 22 -0.44 23.51 3.21
C ALA A 22 -1.08 22.74 4.37
N HIS A 23 -0.96 23.27 5.59
CA HIS A 23 -1.62 22.71 6.76
C HIS A 23 -3.15 22.79 6.63
N ALA A 24 -3.70 23.94 6.22
CA ALA A 24 -5.14 24.11 6.05
C ALA A 24 -5.73 23.14 5.01
N LEU A 25 -5.07 22.96 3.86
CA LEU A 25 -5.45 21.99 2.83
C LEU A 25 -5.45 20.55 3.39
N THR A 26 -4.37 20.17 4.09
CA THR A 26 -4.23 18.82 4.67
C THR A 26 -5.33 18.55 5.69
N MET A 27 -5.59 19.50 6.59
CA MET A 27 -6.65 19.38 7.60
C MET A 27 -8.06 19.40 6.99
N ALA A 28 -8.20 19.95 5.79
CA ALA A 28 -9.41 19.91 5.00
C ALA A 28 -9.53 18.65 4.11
N GLY A 29 -8.68 17.62 4.30
CA GLY A 29 -8.75 16.36 3.57
C GLY A 29 -8.01 16.35 2.22
N LEU A 30 -7.24 17.39 1.92
CA LEU A 30 -6.36 17.48 0.73
C LEU A 30 -4.90 17.39 1.19
N GLU A 31 -4.44 16.17 1.47
CA GLU A 31 -3.09 15.90 1.99
C GLU A 31 -2.01 16.48 1.07
N VAL A 32 -1.21 17.42 1.59
CA VAL A 32 -0.03 17.95 0.91
C VAL A 32 1.14 17.02 1.16
N GLU A 33 1.50 16.24 0.15
CA GLU A 33 2.61 15.29 0.20
C GLU A 33 3.98 15.98 0.09
N ALA A 34 4.05 17.06 -0.68
CA ALA A 34 5.26 17.86 -0.84
C ALA A 34 4.96 19.35 -1.06
N LEU A 35 5.81 20.19 -0.47
CA LEU A 35 5.87 21.64 -0.67
C LEU A 35 7.30 22.01 -1.04
N GLU A 36 7.52 22.43 -2.29
CA GLU A 36 8.86 22.67 -2.85
C GLU A 36 8.96 24.09 -3.39
N SER A 37 10.06 24.82 -3.13
CA SER A 37 10.28 26.12 -3.78
C SER A 37 10.63 25.93 -5.26
N VAL A 38 10.11 26.80 -6.14
CA VAL A 38 10.36 26.74 -7.59
C VAL A 38 11.84 26.97 -7.94
N ALA A 39 12.53 27.80 -7.15
CA ALA A 39 13.94 28.11 -7.35
C ALA A 39 14.69 28.15 -6.01
N PRO A 40 16.00 27.83 -5.98
CA PRO A 40 16.85 28.06 -4.83
C PRO A 40 16.85 29.54 -4.42
N ALA A 41 17.19 29.85 -3.17
CA ALA A 41 17.38 31.23 -2.74
C ALA A 41 18.63 31.85 -3.39
N PHE A 42 18.47 33.00 -4.02
CA PHE A 42 19.57 33.82 -4.56
C PHE A 42 19.14 35.30 -4.66
N GLU A 43 20.10 36.22 -4.63
CA GLU A 43 19.86 37.66 -4.69
C GLU A 43 20.78 38.38 -5.69
N LYS A 44 20.42 39.61 -6.08
CA LYS A 44 21.20 40.51 -6.96
C LYS A 44 21.47 39.95 -8.37
N ILE A 45 20.50 39.22 -8.90
CA ILE A 45 20.48 38.78 -10.29
C ILE A 45 19.38 39.54 -11.02
N VAL A 46 19.74 40.24 -12.08
CA VAL A 46 18.84 41.12 -12.84
C VAL A 46 18.78 40.73 -14.30
N VAL A 47 17.71 41.10 -14.98
CA VAL A 47 17.64 41.07 -16.44
C VAL A 47 18.64 42.06 -16.99
N ALA A 48 19.51 41.63 -17.89
CA ALA A 48 20.51 42.46 -18.54
C ALA A 48 20.53 42.26 -20.05
N GLU A 49 21.07 43.24 -20.78
CA GLU A 49 21.30 43.17 -22.22
C GLU A 49 22.76 43.29 -22.58
N VAL A 50 23.19 42.44 -23.49
CA VAL A 50 24.52 42.49 -24.09
C VAL A 50 24.50 43.56 -25.18
N LEU A 51 25.12 44.72 -24.93
CA LEU A 51 25.20 45.84 -25.89
C LEU A 51 26.18 45.53 -27.02
N SER A 52 27.34 44.99 -26.67
CA SER A 52 28.39 44.60 -27.62
C SER A 52 29.26 43.49 -27.04
N LEU A 53 29.99 42.79 -27.92
CA LEU A 53 31.01 41.83 -27.51
C LEU A 53 32.23 41.89 -28.43
N GLU A 54 33.40 41.73 -27.85
CA GLU A 54 34.68 41.59 -28.56
C GLU A 54 35.34 40.27 -28.19
N LYS A 55 36.20 39.74 -29.06
CA LYS A 55 36.98 38.54 -28.74
C LYS A 55 37.97 38.85 -27.63
N HIS A 56 38.08 37.94 -26.66
CA HIS A 56 39.00 38.12 -25.56
C HIS A 56 40.45 38.07 -26.06
N PRO A 57 41.30 39.08 -25.79
CA PRO A 57 42.62 39.23 -26.41
C PRO A 57 43.59 38.07 -26.08
N ASN A 58 43.35 37.39 -24.95
CA ASN A 58 44.19 36.30 -24.45
C ASN A 58 43.46 34.95 -24.35
N ALA A 59 42.28 34.76 -24.97
CA ALA A 59 41.54 33.49 -24.90
C ALA A 59 40.50 33.30 -26.03
N ASP A 60 40.71 32.32 -26.90
CA ASP A 60 39.88 32.09 -28.12
C ASP A 60 38.40 31.77 -27.84
N ARG A 61 38.14 31.10 -26.70
CA ARG A 61 36.81 30.64 -26.28
C ARG A 61 36.05 31.65 -25.41
N LEU A 62 36.61 32.81 -25.14
CA LEU A 62 35.98 33.83 -24.31
C LEU A 62 35.69 35.09 -25.12
N ASN A 63 34.63 35.78 -24.74
CA ASN A 63 34.25 37.09 -25.26
C ASN A 63 34.23 38.09 -24.09
N VAL A 64 34.57 39.34 -24.38
CA VAL A 64 34.44 40.47 -23.45
C VAL A 64 33.17 41.20 -23.86
N CYS A 65 32.15 41.14 -23.00
CA CYS A 65 30.83 41.71 -23.26
C CYS A 65 30.67 43.04 -22.52
N VAL A 66 30.08 44.04 -23.19
CA VAL A 66 29.57 45.25 -22.54
C VAL A 66 28.08 45.03 -22.29
N VAL A 67 27.67 45.10 -21.03
CA VAL A 67 26.36 44.64 -20.58
C VAL A 67 25.62 45.76 -19.85
N ASN A 68 24.42 46.10 -20.31
CA ASN A 68 23.49 46.97 -19.59
C ASN A 68 22.69 46.15 -18.58
N ALA A 69 22.94 46.34 -17.28
CA ALA A 69 22.21 45.68 -16.19
C ALA A 69 21.28 46.64 -15.43
N GLY A 70 20.94 47.80 -16.01
CA GLY A 70 20.07 48.80 -15.38
C GLY A 70 20.80 49.76 -14.43
N ALA A 71 22.13 49.69 -14.37
CA ALA A 71 22.98 50.64 -13.66
C ALA A 71 23.27 51.89 -14.51
N ALA A 72 23.80 52.95 -13.89
CA ALA A 72 24.15 54.20 -14.58
C ALA A 72 25.23 54.02 -15.66
N GLU A 73 26.12 53.05 -15.50
CA GLU A 73 27.17 52.71 -16.47
C GLU A 73 27.10 51.22 -16.86
N PRO A 74 27.33 50.87 -18.14
CA PRO A 74 27.43 49.48 -18.57
C PRO A 74 28.58 48.72 -17.91
N LEU A 75 28.37 47.43 -17.64
CA LEU A 75 29.34 46.55 -17.00
C LEU A 75 30.15 45.78 -18.04
N GLN A 76 31.45 45.64 -17.81
CA GLN A 76 32.30 44.71 -18.58
C GLN A 76 32.23 43.31 -17.94
N ILE A 77 31.77 42.30 -18.70
CA ILE A 77 31.64 40.92 -18.23
C ILE A 77 32.29 39.98 -19.24
N VAL A 78 33.18 39.09 -18.76
CA VAL A 78 33.80 38.06 -19.60
C VAL A 78 32.87 36.84 -19.65
N CYS A 79 32.46 36.42 -20.84
CA CYS A 79 31.54 35.30 -21.05
C CYS A 79 32.12 34.27 -22.03
N GLY A 80 32.02 32.98 -21.68
CA GLY A 80 32.45 31.86 -22.54
C GLY A 80 31.32 31.10 -23.22
N ALA A 81 30.07 31.50 -23.02
CA ALA A 81 28.92 30.81 -23.59
C ALA A 81 28.88 30.98 -25.11
N VAL A 82 28.63 29.89 -25.84
CA VAL A 82 28.62 29.88 -27.31
C VAL A 82 27.45 30.66 -27.91
N ASN A 83 26.36 30.82 -27.16
CA ASN A 83 25.14 31.50 -27.59
C ASN A 83 25.08 32.99 -27.21
N VAL A 84 26.16 33.58 -26.65
CA VAL A 84 26.20 35.01 -26.34
C VAL A 84 26.31 35.84 -27.64
N HIS A 85 25.47 36.85 -27.78
CA HIS A 85 25.43 37.75 -28.94
C HIS A 85 24.91 39.14 -28.52
N ALA A 86 25.21 40.17 -29.31
CA ALA A 86 24.70 41.52 -29.06
C ALA A 86 23.17 41.56 -29.22
N GLY A 87 22.49 42.31 -28.36
CA GLY A 87 21.02 42.37 -28.23
C GLY A 87 20.41 41.26 -27.36
N ALA A 88 21.19 40.27 -26.92
CA ALA A 88 20.67 39.19 -26.09
C ALA A 88 20.25 39.69 -24.71
N ARG A 89 19.01 39.35 -24.29
CA ARG A 89 18.53 39.50 -22.91
C ARG A 89 18.87 38.25 -22.10
N VAL A 90 19.54 38.42 -20.97
CA VAL A 90 20.02 37.30 -20.14
C VAL A 90 20.00 37.66 -18.65
N PRO A 91 19.88 36.68 -17.73
CA PRO A 91 20.12 36.91 -16.32
C PRO A 91 21.59 37.26 -16.07
N CYS A 92 21.83 38.37 -15.38
CA CYS A 92 23.16 38.84 -15.00
C CYS A 92 23.27 38.88 -13.47
N ALA A 93 24.15 38.04 -12.92
CA ALA A 93 24.52 38.06 -11.52
C ALA A 93 25.55 39.17 -11.27
N LEU A 94 25.16 40.15 -10.46
CA LEU A 94 25.99 41.31 -10.12
C LEU A 94 27.07 40.94 -9.08
N VAL A 95 28.07 41.79 -8.91
CA VAL A 95 29.05 41.62 -7.82
C VAL A 95 28.33 41.59 -6.46
N GLY A 96 28.61 40.55 -5.68
CA GLY A 96 27.96 40.27 -4.41
C GLY A 96 26.65 39.47 -4.52
N ALA A 97 26.27 39.01 -5.72
CA ALA A 97 25.22 38.00 -5.89
C ALA A 97 25.69 36.63 -5.37
N GLU A 98 24.75 35.89 -4.79
CA GLU A 98 24.98 34.52 -4.31
C GLU A 98 24.17 33.55 -5.16
N LEU A 99 24.86 32.65 -5.85
CA LEU A 99 24.29 31.56 -6.64
C LEU A 99 24.55 30.24 -5.89
N PRO A 100 23.84 29.15 -6.24
CA PRO A 100 24.14 27.82 -5.71
C PRO A 100 25.64 27.45 -5.79
N GLY A 101 26.33 27.50 -4.65
CA GLY A 101 27.75 27.14 -4.53
C GLY A 101 28.77 28.20 -4.96
N ILE A 102 28.37 29.42 -5.37
CA ILE A 102 29.30 30.48 -5.79
C ILE A 102 28.83 31.89 -5.43
N THR A 103 29.74 32.70 -4.86
CA THR A 103 29.53 34.15 -4.67
C THR A 103 30.22 34.92 -5.78
N ILE A 104 29.50 35.80 -6.47
CA ILE A 104 30.06 36.63 -7.54
C ILE A 104 30.93 37.74 -6.96
N ARG A 105 32.17 37.81 -7.42
CA ARG A 105 33.14 38.84 -7.04
C ARG A 105 33.72 39.47 -8.29
N ARG A 106 34.25 40.69 -8.18
CA ARG A 106 35.09 41.28 -9.23
C ARG A 106 36.29 40.35 -9.46
N ALA A 107 36.46 39.91 -10.70
CA ALA A 107 37.51 38.97 -11.07
C ALA A 107 38.30 39.51 -12.26
N LYS A 108 39.53 39.01 -12.42
CA LYS A 108 40.35 39.26 -13.61
C LYS A 108 40.53 37.94 -14.36
N VAL A 109 39.73 37.72 -15.39
CA VAL A 109 39.75 36.49 -16.20
C VAL A 109 40.80 36.67 -17.29
N ARG A 110 41.90 35.92 -17.24
CA ARG A 110 42.97 35.95 -18.26
C ARG A 110 43.49 37.38 -18.59
N GLY A 111 43.51 38.25 -17.58
CA GLY A 111 44.02 39.62 -17.70
C GLY A 111 42.97 40.70 -17.97
N VAL A 112 41.71 40.34 -18.26
CA VAL A 112 40.60 41.29 -18.45
C VAL A 112 39.69 41.29 -17.23
N GLU A 113 39.24 42.45 -16.78
CA GLU A 113 38.35 42.56 -15.63
C GLU A 113 36.91 42.13 -15.98
N SER A 114 36.24 41.44 -15.06
CA SER A 114 34.84 41.03 -15.17
C SER A 114 34.08 41.48 -13.92
N PHE A 115 33.01 42.23 -14.12
CA PHE A 115 32.20 42.86 -13.07
C PHE A 115 30.85 42.15 -12.84
N GLY A 116 30.80 40.85 -13.08
CA GLY A 116 29.61 40.03 -12.93
C GLY A 116 29.72 38.72 -13.67
N MET A 117 28.59 38.03 -13.82
CA MET A 117 28.46 36.79 -14.57
C MET A 117 27.11 36.72 -15.29
N LEU A 118 27.12 36.40 -16.58
CA LEU A 118 25.90 36.07 -17.33
C LEU A 118 25.55 34.61 -17.05
N CYS A 119 24.30 34.32 -16.69
CA CYS A 119 23.93 33.02 -16.12
C CYS A 119 23.11 32.15 -17.09
N SER A 120 23.36 30.85 -17.02
CA SER A 120 22.54 29.77 -17.55
C SER A 120 21.45 29.36 -16.55
N ALA A 121 20.44 28.63 -17.02
CA ALA A 121 19.40 28.06 -16.14
C ALA A 121 19.99 27.11 -15.08
N LYS A 122 21.08 26.40 -15.42
CA LYS A 122 21.81 25.52 -14.50
C LYS A 122 22.47 26.29 -13.37
N GLU A 123 23.15 27.39 -13.68
CA GLU A 123 23.83 28.22 -12.67
C GLU A 123 22.83 28.86 -11.71
N LEU A 124 21.63 29.20 -12.19
CA LEU A 124 20.52 29.66 -11.35
C LEU A 124 19.86 28.53 -10.52
N GLY A 125 20.22 27.27 -10.78
CA GLY A 125 19.58 26.11 -10.16
C GLY A 125 18.15 25.83 -10.64
N LEU A 126 17.77 26.36 -11.81
CA LEU A 126 16.46 26.17 -12.44
C LEU A 126 16.41 24.92 -13.35
N ALA A 127 17.58 24.38 -13.74
CA ALA A 127 17.70 23.18 -14.56
C ALA A 127 18.93 22.35 -14.15
N VAL A 128 18.91 21.04 -14.40
CA VAL A 128 20.05 20.14 -14.13
C VAL A 128 21.20 20.38 -15.11
N GLU A 129 20.86 20.63 -16.37
CA GLU A 129 21.81 20.88 -17.45
C GLU A 129 21.37 22.09 -18.29
N SER A 130 22.34 22.74 -18.93
CA SER A 130 22.11 23.85 -19.86
C SER A 130 23.24 23.91 -20.88
N SER A 131 22.91 24.21 -22.13
CA SER A 131 23.85 24.30 -23.25
C SER A 131 24.49 25.69 -23.41
N GLY A 132 24.05 26.69 -22.66
CA GLY A 132 24.52 28.07 -22.77
C GLY A 132 23.80 29.03 -21.81
N LEU A 133 23.87 30.34 -22.08
CA LEU A 133 23.13 31.35 -21.31
C LEU A 133 21.61 31.11 -21.42
N MET A 134 20.89 31.47 -20.36
CA MET A 134 19.43 31.52 -20.40
C MET A 134 19.02 32.77 -21.18
N LEU A 135 18.64 32.60 -22.44
CA LEU A 135 18.11 33.68 -23.26
C LEU A 135 16.68 34.00 -22.82
N LEU A 136 16.42 35.27 -22.60
CA LEU A 136 15.11 35.80 -22.24
C LEU A 136 14.47 36.47 -23.48
N PRO A 137 13.14 36.66 -23.49
CA PRO A 137 12.45 37.47 -24.49
C PRO A 137 13.11 38.85 -24.68
N ALA A 138 13.14 39.35 -25.91
CA ALA A 138 13.83 40.60 -26.26
C ALA A 138 13.25 41.84 -25.53
N ASP A 139 11.98 41.78 -25.17
CA ASP A 139 11.23 42.78 -24.41
C ASP A 139 11.39 42.65 -22.89
N ALA A 140 12.22 41.71 -22.40
CA ALA A 140 12.48 41.57 -20.97
C ALA A 140 13.06 42.89 -20.36
N PRO A 141 12.47 43.40 -19.27
CA PRO A 141 12.80 44.72 -18.74
C PRO A 141 14.14 44.75 -17.99
N VAL A 142 15.15 45.42 -18.56
CA VAL A 142 16.49 45.56 -17.97
C VAL A 142 16.46 46.12 -16.57
N GLY A 143 17.29 45.56 -15.68
CA GLY A 143 17.43 46.00 -14.29
C GLY A 143 16.40 45.37 -13.35
N THR A 144 15.37 44.71 -13.87
CA THR A 144 14.38 43.98 -13.05
C THR A 144 15.02 42.75 -12.44
N SER A 145 14.70 42.45 -11.18
CA SER A 145 15.10 41.19 -10.53
C SER A 145 14.62 39.99 -11.36
N ILE A 146 15.51 39.03 -11.63
CA ILE A 146 15.14 37.82 -12.37
C ILE A 146 14.08 37.00 -11.61
N ARG A 147 14.07 37.06 -10.27
CA ARG A 147 13.07 36.38 -9.45
C ARG A 147 11.68 36.93 -9.69
N SER A 148 11.56 38.25 -9.76
CA SER A 148 10.30 38.92 -10.06
C SER A 148 9.88 38.73 -11.52
N TYR A 149 10.82 38.74 -12.46
CA TYR A 149 10.51 38.57 -13.89
C TYR A 149 10.00 37.15 -14.22
N LEU A 150 10.59 36.12 -13.62
CA LEU A 150 10.22 34.72 -13.86
C LEU A 150 9.24 34.14 -12.84
N ASP A 151 8.77 34.95 -11.89
CA ASP A 151 7.91 34.53 -10.76
C ASP A 151 8.52 33.35 -9.97
N LEU A 152 9.78 33.47 -9.55
CA LEU A 152 10.54 32.41 -8.88
C LEU A 152 10.27 32.33 -7.37
N ASP A 153 9.68 33.37 -6.79
CA ASP A 153 9.18 33.37 -5.41
C ASP A 153 7.80 32.71 -5.37
N ASP A 154 7.81 31.40 -5.63
CA ASP A 154 6.64 30.54 -5.74
C ASP A 154 6.94 29.17 -5.12
N HIS A 155 5.88 28.47 -4.72
CA HIS A 155 5.98 27.10 -4.22
C HIS A 155 5.11 26.16 -5.04
N LEU A 156 5.58 24.92 -5.13
CA LEU A 156 4.90 23.82 -5.79
C LEU A 156 4.28 22.93 -4.72
N PHE A 157 2.96 22.82 -4.79
CA PHE A 157 2.18 21.92 -3.95
C PHE A 157 1.97 20.61 -4.70
N THR A 158 2.23 19.49 -4.04
CA THR A 158 1.85 18.16 -4.52
C THR A 158 0.80 17.57 -3.58
N LEU A 159 -0.44 17.43 -4.06
CA LEU A 159 -1.54 16.83 -3.33
C LEU A 159 -1.67 15.34 -3.62
N LYS A 160 -1.85 14.57 -2.55
CA LYS A 160 -2.22 13.16 -2.58
C LYS A 160 -3.73 13.04 -2.38
N LEU A 161 -4.45 13.12 -3.50
CA LEU A 161 -5.91 13.12 -3.49
C LEU A 161 -6.46 11.72 -3.28
N THR A 162 -7.46 11.61 -2.40
CA THR A 162 -8.28 10.41 -2.25
C THR A 162 -9.23 10.26 -3.45
N PRO A 163 -9.69 9.03 -3.79
CA PRO A 163 -10.51 8.81 -4.98
C PRO A 163 -11.83 9.60 -5.02
N ASN A 164 -12.38 10.00 -3.87
CA ASN A 164 -13.63 10.75 -3.76
C ASN A 164 -13.50 12.24 -4.11
N ARG A 165 -12.27 12.80 -4.15
CA ARG A 165 -12.02 14.23 -4.40
C ARG A 165 -11.59 14.52 -5.83
N SER A 166 -12.32 13.97 -6.79
CA SER A 166 -12.04 14.15 -8.22
C SER A 166 -12.19 15.59 -8.69
N ASP A 167 -13.05 16.36 -8.02
CA ASP A 167 -13.22 17.80 -8.21
C ASP A 167 -11.89 18.56 -8.06
N CYS A 168 -10.98 18.11 -7.20
CA CYS A 168 -9.69 18.73 -6.94
C CYS A 168 -8.58 18.34 -7.93
N LEU A 169 -8.90 17.62 -9.02
CA LEU A 169 -7.94 17.29 -10.09
C LEU A 169 -7.75 18.41 -11.13
N GLY A 170 -8.32 19.58 -10.86
CA GLY A 170 -8.05 20.84 -11.55
C GLY A 170 -7.87 21.99 -10.55
N MET A 171 -7.19 23.04 -10.98
CA MET A 171 -6.89 24.24 -10.19
C MET A 171 -8.15 24.90 -9.66
N LEU A 172 -9.20 24.98 -10.49
CA LEU A 172 -10.49 25.55 -10.08
C LEU A 172 -11.11 24.81 -8.89
N GLY A 173 -10.99 23.48 -8.85
CA GLY A 173 -11.49 22.68 -7.72
C GLY A 173 -10.68 22.91 -6.45
N VAL A 174 -9.35 22.93 -6.55
CA VAL A 174 -8.47 23.27 -5.42
C VAL A 174 -8.77 24.67 -4.90
N ALA A 175 -8.95 25.64 -5.80
CA ALA A 175 -9.29 27.02 -5.44
C ALA A 175 -10.66 27.12 -4.75
N ARG A 176 -11.68 26.37 -5.20
CA ARG A 176 -12.97 26.27 -4.52
C ARG A 176 -12.81 25.75 -3.10
N GLU A 177 -11.97 24.75 -2.89
CA GLU A 177 -11.71 24.20 -1.56
C GLU A 177 -10.97 25.18 -0.65
N VAL A 178 -9.96 25.88 -1.15
CA VAL A 178 -9.28 26.92 -0.37
C VAL A 178 -10.23 28.06 -0.02
N ALA A 179 -11.07 28.50 -0.96
CA ALA A 179 -12.12 29.48 -0.69
C ALA A 179 -13.09 28.98 0.38
N ALA A 180 -13.53 27.72 0.27
CA ALA A 180 -14.43 27.10 1.22
C ALA A 180 -13.81 27.00 2.63
N VAL A 181 -12.54 26.61 2.76
CA VAL A 181 -11.81 26.47 4.04
C VAL A 181 -11.46 27.82 4.68
N THR A 182 -11.15 28.83 3.88
CA THR A 182 -10.74 30.16 4.37
C THR A 182 -11.92 31.12 4.53
N GLY A 183 -13.07 30.82 3.93
CA GLY A 183 -14.25 31.68 3.91
C GLY A 183 -14.12 32.87 2.94
N LEU A 184 -13.12 32.86 2.06
CA LEU A 184 -12.95 33.86 1.01
C LEU A 184 -13.85 33.56 -0.19
N LYS A 185 -14.02 34.58 -1.04
CA LYS A 185 -14.68 34.41 -2.34
C LYS A 185 -13.65 33.94 -3.36
N LEU A 186 -14.11 33.07 -4.26
CA LEU A 186 -13.38 32.70 -5.45
C LEU A 186 -13.46 33.85 -6.47
N GLU A 187 -12.32 34.27 -7.00
CA GLU A 187 -12.23 35.24 -8.09
C GLU A 187 -11.95 34.51 -9.40
N LEU A 188 -12.73 34.79 -10.44
CA LEU A 188 -12.48 34.30 -11.80
C LEU A 188 -12.03 35.51 -12.63
N GLU A 189 -10.83 35.44 -13.21
CA GLU A 189 -10.25 36.56 -13.98
C GLU A 189 -11.11 36.94 -15.20
N GLN A 190 -11.78 35.97 -15.81
CA GLN A 190 -12.69 36.14 -16.95
C GLN A 190 -13.81 35.09 -16.86
N ASP A 191 -15.03 35.50 -17.16
CA ASP A 191 -16.08 34.53 -17.49
C ASP A 191 -15.64 33.77 -18.75
N PHE A 192 -15.83 32.46 -18.75
CA PHE A 192 -15.50 31.59 -19.90
C PHE A 192 -16.50 31.81 -21.03
N GLU A 193 -16.45 33.00 -21.61
CA GLU A 193 -17.38 33.48 -22.63
C GLU A 193 -17.35 32.58 -23.87
N PRO A 194 -18.51 32.27 -24.47
CA PRO A 194 -18.56 31.48 -25.70
C PRO A 194 -17.82 32.17 -26.85
N VAL A 195 -17.00 31.41 -27.56
CA VAL A 195 -16.32 31.91 -28.75
C VAL A 195 -17.30 31.93 -29.92
N LEU A 196 -17.49 33.09 -30.55
CA LEU A 196 -18.34 33.23 -31.73
C LEU A 196 -17.75 32.45 -32.92
N ALA A 197 -18.59 31.70 -33.63
CA ALA A 197 -18.18 31.00 -34.83
C ALA A 197 -17.86 32.00 -35.96
N SER A 198 -16.69 31.87 -36.57
CA SER A 198 -16.26 32.66 -37.74
C SER A 198 -16.41 31.89 -39.06
N VAL A 199 -16.54 30.56 -38.99
CA VAL A 199 -16.84 29.67 -40.14
C VAL A 199 -18.04 28.76 -39.81
N SER A 200 -18.73 28.27 -40.84
CA SER A 200 -19.89 27.38 -40.68
C SER A 200 -19.50 25.89 -40.63
N ASP A 201 -18.21 25.58 -40.68
CA ASP A 201 -17.70 24.20 -40.62
C ASP A 201 -18.17 23.49 -39.35
N LYS A 202 -18.69 22.27 -39.54
CA LYS A 202 -19.20 21.42 -38.49
C LYS A 202 -18.94 19.96 -38.85
N LEU A 203 -18.55 19.17 -37.84
CA LEU A 203 -18.42 17.73 -37.98
C LEU A 203 -19.62 17.04 -37.33
N GLU A 204 -20.19 16.05 -38.00
CA GLU A 204 -21.24 15.21 -37.44
C GLU A 204 -20.66 14.33 -36.32
N ILE A 205 -21.38 14.23 -35.21
CA ILE A 205 -21.06 13.34 -34.09
C ILE A 205 -22.22 12.35 -33.96
N ASP A 206 -21.92 11.08 -34.17
CA ASP A 206 -22.85 9.97 -33.96
C ASP A 206 -22.59 9.33 -32.59
N MET A 207 -23.53 9.56 -31.68
CA MET A 207 -23.48 9.03 -30.31
C MET A 207 -24.19 7.68 -30.26
N MET A 208 -23.47 6.61 -30.59
CA MET A 208 -24.04 5.25 -30.57
C MET A 208 -24.24 4.74 -29.14
N GLU A 209 -23.42 5.22 -28.20
CA GLU A 209 -23.42 4.78 -26.79
C GLU A 209 -23.68 5.96 -25.81
N PRO A 210 -24.89 6.58 -25.83
CA PRO A 210 -25.19 7.76 -25.02
C PRO A 210 -25.22 7.50 -23.51
N ALA A 211 -25.30 6.24 -23.07
CA ALA A 211 -25.17 5.90 -21.65
C ALA A 211 -23.70 5.91 -21.18
N ALA A 212 -22.78 5.55 -22.08
CA ALA A 212 -21.34 5.53 -21.82
C ALA A 212 -20.70 6.92 -21.97
N CYS A 213 -21.19 7.71 -22.93
CA CYS A 213 -20.80 9.09 -23.14
C CYS A 213 -22.04 10.00 -23.22
N PRO A 214 -22.61 10.39 -22.06
CA PRO A 214 -23.83 11.22 -22.04
C PRO A 214 -23.67 12.61 -22.63
N ARG A 215 -22.45 13.13 -22.80
CA ARG A 215 -22.23 14.42 -23.44
C ARG A 215 -20.93 14.43 -24.20
N TYR A 216 -20.98 14.89 -25.44
CA TYR A 216 -19.80 15.09 -26.28
C TYR A 216 -19.94 16.41 -27.04
N CYS A 217 -18.95 17.26 -26.90
CA CYS A 217 -18.84 18.54 -27.58
C CYS A 217 -17.62 18.50 -28.51
N GLY A 218 -17.85 18.82 -29.78
CA GLY A 218 -16.84 18.87 -30.81
C GLY A 218 -16.78 20.23 -31.49
N ARG A 219 -15.60 20.66 -31.92
CA ARG A 219 -15.46 21.92 -32.68
C ARG A 219 -14.35 21.84 -33.71
N VAL A 220 -14.65 22.28 -34.93
CA VAL A 220 -13.65 22.50 -35.99
C VAL A 220 -12.96 23.84 -35.76
N VAL A 221 -11.63 23.89 -35.88
CA VAL A 221 -10.86 25.13 -35.97
C VAL A 221 -9.97 25.07 -37.21
N ARG A 222 -10.18 26.00 -38.16
CA ARG A 222 -9.49 26.06 -39.45
C ARG A 222 -8.27 26.98 -39.39
N GLY A 223 -7.21 26.63 -40.10
CA GLY A 223 -6.05 27.48 -40.30
C GLY A 223 -5.26 27.79 -39.02
N VAL A 224 -5.10 26.82 -38.13
CA VAL A 224 -4.26 26.97 -36.93
C VAL A 224 -2.77 27.00 -37.30
N ASN A 225 -2.02 27.93 -36.70
CA ASN A 225 -0.57 27.98 -36.84
C ASN A 225 0.12 27.17 -35.74
N LEU A 226 0.54 25.94 -36.07
CA LEU A 226 1.27 25.09 -35.12
C LEU A 226 2.71 25.53 -34.86
N ALA A 227 3.26 26.43 -35.69
CA ALA A 227 4.57 27.03 -35.43
C ALA A 227 4.49 28.20 -34.42
N ALA A 228 3.29 28.53 -33.92
CA ALA A 228 3.13 29.49 -32.84
C ALA A 228 3.83 29.00 -31.56
N THR A 229 4.41 29.93 -30.81
CA THR A 229 5.07 29.62 -29.54
C THR A 229 4.04 29.64 -28.41
N THR A 230 3.99 28.58 -27.61
CA THR A 230 3.18 28.55 -26.38
C THR A 230 3.61 29.72 -25.47
N PRO A 231 2.68 30.56 -24.97
CA PRO A 231 3.04 31.70 -24.13
C PRO A 231 3.75 31.29 -22.84
N ASP A 232 4.75 32.07 -22.42
CA ASP A 232 5.59 31.78 -21.25
C ASP A 232 4.81 31.58 -19.95
N TRP A 233 3.69 32.29 -19.76
CA TRP A 233 2.84 32.13 -18.58
C TRP A 233 2.16 30.74 -18.55
N MET A 234 1.79 30.20 -19.71
CA MET A 234 1.15 28.89 -19.84
C MET A 234 2.19 27.78 -19.66
N LEU A 235 3.34 27.91 -20.34
CA LEU A 235 4.47 26.99 -20.17
C LEU A 235 4.88 26.86 -18.71
N ARG A 236 5.03 27.98 -18.00
CA ARG A 236 5.37 27.98 -16.56
C ARG A 236 4.31 27.24 -15.74
N ARG A 237 3.02 27.43 -15.99
CA ARG A 237 1.95 26.72 -15.27
C ARG A 237 1.96 25.21 -15.55
N LEU A 238 2.19 24.80 -16.79
CA LEU A 238 2.33 23.39 -17.18
C LEU A 238 3.52 22.73 -16.49
N GLU A 239 4.71 23.32 -16.60
CA GLU A 239 5.96 22.80 -16.04
C GLU A 239 5.87 22.69 -14.51
N ARG A 240 5.34 23.72 -13.85
CA ARG A 240 5.12 23.74 -12.39
C ARG A 240 4.08 22.71 -11.93
N SER A 241 3.25 22.22 -12.84
CA SER A 241 2.28 21.14 -12.59
C SER A 241 2.82 19.75 -13.00
N GLY A 242 4.09 19.67 -13.43
CA GLY A 242 4.75 18.42 -13.85
C GLY A 242 4.44 17.99 -15.29
N VAL A 243 3.81 18.85 -16.08
CA VAL A 243 3.48 18.57 -17.49
C VAL A 243 4.53 19.20 -18.39
N ARG A 244 5.07 18.42 -19.32
CA ARG A 244 6.04 18.90 -20.32
C ARG A 244 5.30 19.48 -21.52
N SER A 245 5.85 20.56 -22.08
CA SER A 245 5.39 21.09 -23.37
C SER A 245 5.72 20.13 -24.50
N ILE A 246 4.79 20.00 -25.46
CA ILE A 246 4.92 19.13 -26.63
C ILE A 246 4.72 19.94 -27.90
N ASN A 247 3.52 20.50 -28.06
CA ASN A 247 3.17 21.43 -29.11
C ASN A 247 2.05 22.34 -28.60
N VAL A 248 1.87 23.49 -29.22
CA VAL A 248 0.98 24.55 -28.72
C VAL A 248 -0.47 24.09 -28.51
N VAL A 249 -1.01 23.20 -29.35
CA VAL A 249 -2.40 22.71 -29.19
C VAL A 249 -2.50 21.75 -28.01
N VAL A 250 -1.56 20.82 -27.87
CA VAL A 250 -1.51 19.88 -26.74
C VAL A 250 -1.23 20.61 -25.43
N ASP A 251 -0.39 21.64 -25.47
CA ASP A 251 -0.12 22.50 -24.32
C ASP A 251 -1.40 23.21 -23.85
N ILE A 252 -2.21 23.71 -24.78
CA ILE A 252 -3.50 24.33 -24.45
C ILE A 252 -4.49 23.31 -23.88
N THR A 253 -4.64 22.12 -24.47
CA THR A 253 -5.57 21.11 -23.93
C THR A 253 -5.13 20.62 -22.55
N ASN A 254 -3.83 20.43 -22.33
CA ASN A 254 -3.27 20.10 -21.01
C ASN A 254 -3.46 21.24 -20.02
N TYR A 255 -3.29 22.49 -20.44
CA TYR A 255 -3.50 23.66 -19.61
C TYR A 255 -4.96 23.73 -19.14
N VAL A 256 -5.93 23.58 -20.05
CA VAL A 256 -7.36 23.59 -19.69
C VAL A 256 -7.72 22.41 -18.80
N MET A 257 -7.13 21.24 -19.02
CA MET A 257 -7.29 20.10 -18.12
C MET A 257 -6.78 20.40 -16.71
N LEU A 258 -5.62 21.05 -16.57
CA LEU A 258 -5.10 21.44 -15.27
C LEU A 258 -5.88 22.60 -14.65
N GLU A 259 -6.43 23.52 -15.46
CA GLU A 259 -7.20 24.67 -15.00
C GLU A 259 -8.58 24.24 -14.48
N LEU A 260 -9.32 23.47 -15.28
CA LEU A 260 -10.73 23.13 -15.06
C LEU A 260 -10.96 21.69 -14.60
N GLY A 261 -9.96 20.81 -14.70
CA GLY A 261 -10.12 19.39 -14.42
C GLY A 261 -10.72 18.57 -15.57
N GLN A 262 -11.03 19.19 -16.72
CA GLN A 262 -11.61 18.55 -17.91
C GLN A 262 -10.53 18.13 -18.89
N PRO A 263 -10.27 16.83 -19.10
CA PRO A 263 -9.41 16.40 -20.20
C PRO A 263 -10.06 16.72 -21.55
N LEU A 264 -9.25 17.23 -22.48
CA LEU A 264 -9.64 17.49 -23.88
C LEU A 264 -8.69 16.76 -24.83
N HIS A 265 -9.14 16.56 -26.06
CA HIS A 265 -8.32 16.03 -27.13
C HIS A 265 -8.44 16.88 -28.39
N ALA A 266 -7.43 16.81 -29.27
CA ALA A 266 -7.44 17.46 -30.56
C ALA A 266 -7.02 16.45 -31.63
N PHE A 267 -7.88 16.25 -32.62
CA PHE A 267 -7.59 15.43 -33.78
C PHE A 267 -7.15 16.30 -34.96
N ASP A 268 -6.29 15.76 -35.83
CA ASP A 268 -6.04 16.36 -37.13
C ASP A 268 -7.27 16.17 -38.03
N LEU A 269 -7.93 17.27 -38.38
CA LEU A 269 -9.17 17.22 -39.17
C LEU A 269 -8.95 16.62 -40.57
N GLY A 270 -7.75 16.75 -41.14
CA GLY A 270 -7.39 16.18 -42.44
C GLY A 270 -7.26 14.66 -42.41
N LYS A 271 -7.09 14.06 -41.22
CA LYS A 271 -6.96 12.60 -41.04
C LYS A 271 -8.30 11.92 -40.81
N LEU A 272 -9.33 12.65 -40.37
CA LEU A 272 -10.67 12.12 -40.10
C LEU A 272 -11.41 11.73 -41.40
N LYS A 273 -12.15 10.62 -41.36
CA LYS A 273 -13.00 10.12 -42.45
C LYS A 273 -14.48 10.18 -42.07
N GLY A 274 -15.17 11.19 -42.58
CA GLY A 274 -16.58 11.42 -42.26
C GLY A 274 -16.76 12.04 -40.88
N GLY A 275 -17.85 11.69 -40.19
CA GLY A 275 -18.13 12.14 -38.82
C GLY A 275 -17.43 11.31 -37.75
N VAL A 276 -17.47 11.80 -36.51
CA VAL A 276 -16.99 11.08 -35.33
C VAL A 276 -18.09 10.17 -34.78
N GLN A 277 -17.71 8.95 -34.40
CA GLN A 277 -18.58 7.94 -33.80
C GLN A 277 -18.07 7.62 -32.39
N VAL A 278 -18.96 7.66 -31.39
CA VAL A 278 -18.67 7.23 -30.02
C VAL A 278 -19.33 5.89 -29.78
N ARG A 279 -18.53 4.82 -29.75
CA ARG A 279 -19.01 3.43 -29.69
C ARG A 279 -18.08 2.53 -28.86
N PHE A 280 -18.54 1.34 -28.52
CA PHE A 280 -17.66 0.30 -28.01
C PHE A 280 -16.75 -0.27 -29.11
N ALA A 281 -15.60 -0.81 -28.68
CA ALA A 281 -14.66 -1.47 -29.56
C ALA A 281 -15.26 -2.73 -30.19
N ASN A 282 -14.95 -2.96 -31.47
CA ASN A 282 -15.33 -4.18 -32.15
C ASN A 282 -14.46 -5.35 -31.67
N PRO A 283 -14.98 -6.60 -31.68
CA PRO A 283 -14.18 -7.77 -31.31
C PRO A 283 -12.88 -7.88 -32.14
N GLY A 284 -11.74 -7.84 -31.45
CA GLY A 284 -10.42 -7.94 -32.08
C GLY A 284 -9.90 -6.64 -32.71
N GLU A 285 -10.60 -5.52 -32.52
CA GLU A 285 -10.14 -4.20 -32.94
C GLU A 285 -8.78 -3.87 -32.28
N GLN A 286 -7.89 -3.27 -33.04
CA GLN A 286 -6.56 -2.87 -32.61
C GLN A 286 -6.40 -1.36 -32.80
N LEU A 287 -5.61 -0.75 -31.94
CA LEU A 287 -5.31 0.67 -32.01
C LEU A 287 -3.83 0.89 -31.64
N MET A 288 -3.11 1.59 -32.51
CA MET A 288 -1.77 2.09 -32.21
C MET A 288 -1.91 3.42 -31.47
N LEU A 289 -1.49 3.45 -30.22
CA LEU A 289 -1.61 4.62 -29.34
C LEU A 289 -0.46 5.62 -29.55
N LEU A 290 -0.63 6.86 -29.08
CA LEU A 290 0.39 7.91 -29.14
C LEU A 290 1.74 7.55 -28.51
N ASN A 291 1.77 6.59 -27.59
CA ASN A 291 3.00 6.07 -26.98
C ASN A 291 3.65 4.94 -27.80
N GLN A 292 3.20 4.72 -29.04
CA GLN A 292 3.65 3.66 -29.96
C GLN A 292 3.38 2.24 -29.46
N GLN A 293 2.44 2.09 -28.51
CA GLN A 293 1.97 0.79 -28.05
C GLN A 293 0.77 0.32 -28.89
N ASP A 294 0.90 -0.85 -29.51
CA ASP A 294 -0.22 -1.54 -30.13
C ASP A 294 -1.05 -2.25 -29.06
N VAL A 295 -2.31 -1.84 -28.92
CA VAL A 295 -3.25 -2.46 -27.97
C VAL A 295 -4.37 -3.19 -28.70
N LYS A 296 -4.70 -4.38 -28.19
CA LYS A 296 -5.91 -5.10 -28.56
C LYS A 296 -7.05 -4.64 -27.64
N LEU A 297 -8.13 -4.18 -28.23
CA LEU A 297 -9.25 -3.63 -27.48
C LEU A 297 -10.25 -4.72 -27.11
N ASP A 298 -10.68 -4.71 -25.85
CA ASP A 298 -11.78 -5.55 -25.40
C ASP A 298 -13.13 -4.91 -25.78
N PRO A 299 -14.19 -5.70 -26.06
CA PRO A 299 -15.49 -5.17 -26.49
C PRO A 299 -16.19 -4.24 -25.49
N ASP A 300 -15.73 -4.18 -24.25
CA ASP A 300 -16.25 -3.31 -23.19
C ASP A 300 -15.48 -1.99 -23.07
N MET A 301 -14.51 -1.73 -23.96
CA MET A 301 -13.74 -0.50 -24.05
C MET A 301 -14.42 0.48 -24.99
N LEU A 302 -14.70 1.69 -24.50
CA LEU A 302 -15.25 2.77 -25.32
C LEU A 302 -14.16 3.40 -26.18
N VAL A 303 -14.46 3.63 -27.46
CA VAL A 303 -13.55 4.25 -28.43
C VAL A 303 -14.20 5.47 -29.07
N ILE A 304 -13.35 6.43 -29.44
CA ILE A 304 -13.70 7.47 -30.40
C ILE A 304 -13.24 6.96 -31.76
N ALA A 305 -14.15 6.88 -32.73
CA ALA A 305 -13.92 6.31 -34.04
C ALA A 305 -14.41 7.26 -35.14
N ASP A 306 -14.07 6.96 -36.38
CA ASP A 306 -14.72 7.52 -37.57
C ASP A 306 -15.19 6.38 -38.49
N GLN A 307 -15.48 6.69 -39.75
CA GLN A 307 -15.92 5.68 -40.73
C GLN A 307 -14.82 4.68 -41.11
N ALA A 308 -13.54 4.97 -40.85
CA ALA A 308 -12.41 4.10 -41.16
C ALA A 308 -12.04 3.19 -39.98
N GLY A 309 -12.21 3.63 -38.73
CA GLY A 309 -11.94 2.80 -37.55
C GLY A 309 -11.77 3.59 -36.25
N ALA A 310 -11.30 2.91 -35.20
CA ALA A 310 -10.95 3.58 -33.94
C ALA A 310 -9.82 4.60 -34.13
N LEU A 311 -10.03 5.80 -33.56
CA LEU A 311 -9.11 6.93 -33.56
C LEU A 311 -8.43 7.14 -32.21
N ALA A 312 -9.13 6.81 -31.12
CA ALA A 312 -8.65 6.97 -29.75
C ALA A 312 -9.39 6.01 -28.79
N LEU A 313 -8.72 5.67 -27.69
CA LEU A 313 -9.37 5.02 -26.55
C LEU A 313 -10.01 6.11 -25.69
N ALA A 314 -11.35 6.13 -25.66
CA ALA A 314 -12.14 7.24 -25.13
C ALA A 314 -11.75 7.55 -23.67
N GLY A 315 -11.42 8.81 -23.40
CA GLY A 315 -11.02 9.29 -22.07
C GLY A 315 -9.69 8.73 -21.53
N ILE A 316 -8.92 7.98 -22.32
CA ILE A 316 -7.67 7.34 -21.87
C ILE A 316 -6.48 7.84 -22.68
N MET A 317 -6.43 7.58 -23.98
CA MET A 317 -5.29 7.95 -24.82
C MET A 317 -5.69 8.03 -26.30
N GLY A 318 -5.16 9.05 -26.99
CA GLY A 318 -5.30 9.21 -28.45
C GLY A 318 -4.54 8.14 -29.24
N GLY A 319 -5.01 7.86 -30.46
CA GLY A 319 -4.30 7.04 -31.44
C GLY A 319 -3.29 7.86 -32.25
N GLU A 320 -2.24 7.20 -32.74
CA GLU A 320 -1.20 7.85 -33.54
C GLU A 320 -1.72 8.31 -34.91
N SER A 321 -2.61 7.52 -35.53
CA SER A 321 -3.15 7.76 -36.88
C SER A 321 -4.02 9.01 -36.99
N SER A 322 -4.52 9.55 -35.87
CA SER A 322 -5.44 10.68 -35.80
C SER A 322 -4.82 11.93 -35.16
N ALA A 323 -3.57 11.81 -34.68
CA ALA A 323 -2.87 12.83 -33.92
C ALA A 323 -2.51 14.08 -34.73
N VAL A 324 -2.50 15.24 -34.07
CA VAL A 324 -1.93 16.48 -34.59
C VAL A 324 -0.42 16.30 -34.83
N SER A 325 0.05 16.77 -35.98
CA SER A 325 1.44 16.68 -36.44
C SER A 325 1.92 18.03 -36.99
N ASP A 326 3.22 18.17 -37.28
CA ASP A 326 3.80 19.43 -37.77
C ASP A 326 3.15 19.98 -39.05
N GLY A 327 2.52 19.11 -39.86
CA GLY A 327 1.82 19.50 -41.08
C GLY A 327 0.32 19.81 -40.90
N THR A 328 -0.22 19.70 -39.69
CA THR A 328 -1.65 19.88 -39.43
C THR A 328 -2.03 21.36 -39.48
N THR A 329 -3.00 21.73 -40.31
CA THR A 329 -3.51 23.11 -40.45
C THR A 329 -4.90 23.29 -39.87
N ASP A 330 -5.66 22.21 -39.74
CA ASP A 330 -7.05 22.23 -39.27
C ASP A 330 -7.22 21.14 -38.21
N ILE A 331 -7.92 21.47 -37.13
CA ILE A 331 -8.12 20.55 -35.99
C ILE A 331 -9.59 20.36 -35.66
N PHE A 332 -9.89 19.22 -35.06
CA PHE A 332 -11.17 18.95 -34.40
C PHE A 332 -10.94 18.77 -32.90
N LEU A 333 -11.45 19.70 -32.11
CA LEU A 333 -11.38 19.66 -30.65
C LEU A 333 -12.49 18.78 -30.08
N GLU A 334 -12.13 17.96 -29.11
CA GLU A 334 -13.02 17.11 -28.31
C GLU A 334 -13.03 17.57 -26.85
N SER A 335 -14.24 17.73 -26.31
CA SER A 335 -14.49 17.77 -24.87
C SER A 335 -15.70 16.89 -24.58
N ALA A 336 -15.55 15.88 -23.73
CA ALA A 336 -16.60 14.90 -23.47
C ALA A 336 -16.76 14.60 -21.97
N PHE A 337 -17.93 14.10 -21.61
CA PHE A 337 -18.19 13.45 -20.33
C PHE A 337 -18.40 11.96 -20.58
N PHE A 338 -17.44 11.16 -20.12
CA PHE A 338 -17.54 9.71 -20.07
C PHE A 338 -18.03 9.28 -18.69
N ASN A 339 -18.94 8.32 -18.65
CA ASN A 339 -19.40 7.74 -17.39
C ASN A 339 -18.20 7.06 -16.69
N PRO A 340 -17.87 7.40 -15.42
CA PRO A 340 -16.73 6.85 -14.70
C PRO A 340 -16.68 5.32 -14.69
N ASP A 341 -17.83 4.67 -14.56
CA ASP A 341 -17.94 3.20 -14.53
C ASP A 341 -17.46 2.54 -15.84
N VAL A 342 -17.56 3.25 -16.95
CA VAL A 342 -17.10 2.77 -18.26
C VAL A 342 -15.57 2.85 -18.38
N ILE A 343 -14.95 3.85 -17.74
CA ILE A 343 -13.50 4.08 -17.79
C ILE A 343 -12.74 3.30 -16.71
N ALA A 344 -13.40 3.02 -15.57
CA ALA A 344 -12.79 2.41 -14.40
C ALA A 344 -12.03 1.10 -14.72
N GLY A 345 -10.75 1.07 -14.37
CA GLY A 345 -9.88 -0.10 -14.53
C GLY A 345 -9.44 -0.41 -15.96
N LYS A 346 -9.98 0.24 -16.99
CA LYS A 346 -9.65 -0.04 -18.40
C LYS A 346 -8.19 0.26 -18.72
N ALA A 347 -7.69 1.42 -18.29
CA ALA A 347 -6.29 1.81 -18.44
C ALA A 347 -5.34 0.82 -17.73
N ARG A 348 -5.69 0.42 -16.50
CA ARG A 348 -4.90 -0.56 -15.71
C ARG A 348 -4.82 -1.93 -16.38
N ARG A 349 -5.89 -2.42 -17.01
CA ARG A 349 -5.88 -3.68 -17.78
C ARG A 349 -4.87 -3.67 -18.93
N LEU A 350 -4.64 -2.49 -19.52
CA LEU A 350 -3.69 -2.27 -20.62
C LEU A 350 -2.30 -1.84 -20.15
N GLY A 351 -2.06 -1.71 -18.83
CA GLY A 351 -0.80 -1.21 -18.28
C GLY A 351 -0.56 0.29 -18.53
N LEU A 352 -1.63 1.05 -18.79
CA LEU A 352 -1.57 2.48 -19.07
C LEU A 352 -1.82 3.31 -17.80
N SER A 353 -1.23 4.50 -17.75
CA SER A 353 -1.49 5.52 -16.74
C SER A 353 -1.44 6.89 -17.42
N THR A 354 -2.59 7.56 -17.56
CA THR A 354 -2.70 8.89 -18.16
C THR A 354 -3.45 9.84 -17.24
N ASP A 355 -3.18 11.15 -17.38
CA ASP A 355 -3.91 12.19 -16.67
C ASP A 355 -5.42 12.19 -16.99
N SER A 356 -5.77 11.86 -18.24
CA SER A 356 -7.16 11.73 -18.69
C SER A 356 -7.86 10.56 -18.01
N SER A 357 -7.25 9.37 -18.04
CA SER A 357 -7.87 8.17 -17.44
C SER A 357 -8.05 8.34 -15.94
N TYR A 358 -7.05 8.93 -15.27
CA TYR A 358 -7.08 9.17 -13.83
C TYR A 358 -8.24 10.10 -13.41
N ARG A 359 -8.56 11.09 -14.24
CA ARG A 359 -9.68 12.03 -14.02
C ARG A 359 -11.02 11.40 -14.36
N PHE A 360 -11.18 10.87 -15.57
CA PHE A 360 -12.47 10.31 -15.99
C PHE A 360 -12.90 9.11 -15.16
N GLU A 361 -11.99 8.24 -14.72
CA GLU A 361 -12.35 7.09 -13.86
C GLU A 361 -12.86 7.50 -12.47
N ARG A 362 -12.55 8.73 -12.00
CA ARG A 362 -13.04 9.27 -10.72
C ARG A 362 -14.18 10.26 -10.87
N GLY A 363 -14.53 10.63 -12.11
CA GLY A 363 -15.53 11.65 -12.41
C GLY A 363 -14.92 13.00 -12.78
N VAL A 364 -15.39 13.53 -13.90
CA VAL A 364 -15.15 14.90 -14.37
C VAL A 364 -16.49 15.63 -14.36
N ASP A 365 -16.49 16.93 -14.11
CA ASP A 365 -17.71 17.74 -14.05
C ASP A 365 -18.50 17.66 -15.38
N PHE A 366 -19.62 16.93 -15.35
CA PHE A 366 -20.46 16.72 -16.54
C PHE A 366 -21.15 18.01 -17.04
N ALA A 367 -21.23 19.05 -16.21
CA ALA A 367 -21.79 20.34 -16.61
C ALA A 367 -20.74 21.20 -17.33
N ALA A 368 -19.46 21.05 -17.00
CA ALA A 368 -18.35 21.90 -17.48
C ALA A 368 -17.85 21.56 -18.89
N THR A 369 -18.29 20.43 -19.48
CA THR A 369 -17.79 19.92 -20.78
C THR A 369 -17.77 20.98 -21.88
N ARG A 370 -18.86 21.74 -22.07
CA ARG A 370 -18.92 22.80 -23.08
C ARG A 370 -18.04 24.00 -22.72
N THR A 371 -18.07 24.43 -21.46
CA THR A 371 -17.27 25.56 -20.97
C THR A 371 -15.77 25.33 -21.19
N ALA A 372 -15.29 24.11 -20.95
CA ALA A 372 -13.91 23.75 -21.20
C ALA A 372 -13.55 23.78 -22.70
N LEU A 373 -14.47 23.37 -23.58
CA LEU A 373 -14.28 23.46 -25.02
C LEU A 373 -14.18 24.93 -25.48
N GLU A 374 -15.03 25.81 -24.96
CA GLU A 374 -14.97 27.25 -25.26
C GLU A 374 -13.65 27.86 -24.76
N ARG A 375 -13.21 27.51 -23.55
CA ARG A 375 -11.92 27.94 -22.99
C ARG A 375 -10.74 27.50 -23.87
N ALA A 376 -10.72 26.24 -24.30
CA ALA A 376 -9.68 25.75 -25.20
C ALA A 376 -9.73 26.44 -26.57
N SER A 377 -10.94 26.66 -27.12
CA SER A 377 -11.14 27.37 -28.39
C SER A 377 -10.61 28.80 -28.33
N ALA A 378 -10.89 29.52 -27.25
CA ALA A 378 -10.43 30.90 -27.05
C ALA A 378 -8.91 30.99 -26.97
N LEU A 379 -8.28 30.09 -26.21
CA LEU A 379 -6.82 30.03 -26.09
C LEU A 379 -6.16 29.66 -27.43
N ILE A 380 -6.74 28.72 -28.19
CA ILE A 380 -6.24 28.36 -29.52
C ILE A 380 -6.32 29.56 -30.47
N GLN A 381 -7.45 30.27 -30.53
CA GLN A 381 -7.55 31.47 -31.36
C GLN A 381 -6.58 32.57 -30.94
N GLN A 382 -6.38 32.75 -29.64
CA GLN A 382 -5.46 33.77 -29.11
C GLN A 382 -4.00 33.46 -29.45
N VAL A 383 -3.59 32.19 -29.40
CA VAL A 383 -2.18 31.78 -29.53
C VAL A 383 -1.84 31.31 -30.95
N CYS A 384 -2.64 30.42 -31.50
CA CYS A 384 -2.42 29.79 -32.80
C CYS A 384 -3.12 30.55 -33.94
N GLY A 385 -4.04 31.46 -33.63
CA GLY A 385 -4.96 32.03 -34.60
C GLY A 385 -6.02 31.01 -35.04
N GLY A 386 -6.51 31.18 -36.26
CA GLY A 386 -7.48 30.28 -36.87
C GLY A 386 -8.95 30.67 -36.61
N ASP A 387 -9.81 30.10 -37.45
CA ASP A 387 -11.23 30.38 -37.49
C ASP A 387 -12.03 29.24 -36.87
N ALA A 388 -12.76 29.55 -35.81
CA ALA A 388 -13.51 28.56 -35.06
C ALA A 388 -14.90 28.34 -35.69
N GLY A 389 -15.26 27.08 -35.90
CA GLY A 389 -16.58 26.66 -36.37
C GLY A 389 -17.64 26.68 -35.28
N GLU A 390 -18.85 26.23 -35.63
CA GLU A 390 -19.92 25.99 -34.68
C GLU A 390 -19.59 24.78 -33.78
N VAL A 391 -20.03 24.84 -32.52
CA VAL A 391 -19.94 23.68 -31.62
C VAL A 391 -20.98 22.63 -32.03
N THR A 392 -20.53 21.40 -32.32
CA THR A 392 -21.40 20.23 -32.36
C THR A 392 -21.53 19.68 -30.94
N GLU A 393 -22.72 19.81 -30.36
CA GLU A 393 -23.02 19.25 -29.03
C GLU A 393 -24.05 18.14 -29.17
N VAL A 394 -23.71 16.94 -28.71
CA VAL A 394 -24.63 15.81 -28.58
C VAL A 394 -24.78 15.48 -27.10
N THR A 395 -26.02 15.46 -26.62
CA THR A 395 -26.35 15.23 -25.20
C THR A 395 -27.39 14.12 -25.08
N GLY A 396 -27.08 13.12 -24.27
CA GLY A 396 -27.97 12.06 -23.80
C GLY A 396 -28.48 12.34 -22.38
N ALA A 397 -28.68 11.28 -21.59
CA ALA A 397 -29.12 11.40 -20.21
C ALA A 397 -27.93 11.68 -19.27
N LEU A 398 -27.74 12.94 -18.89
CA LEU A 398 -26.74 13.33 -17.90
C LEU A 398 -27.10 12.80 -16.48
N PRO A 399 -26.11 12.60 -15.59
CA PRO A 399 -26.36 12.21 -14.20
C PRO A 399 -27.30 13.19 -13.49
N GLN A 400 -28.33 12.65 -12.83
CA GLN A 400 -29.25 13.44 -12.00
C GLN A 400 -28.70 13.58 -10.58
N ARG A 401 -28.83 14.78 -10.00
CA ARG A 401 -28.43 15.07 -8.62
C ARG A 401 -29.65 14.98 -7.71
N GLU A 402 -29.75 13.90 -6.94
CA GLU A 402 -30.81 13.74 -5.96
C GLU A 402 -30.64 14.72 -4.80
N VAL A 403 -31.77 15.16 -4.23
CA VAL A 403 -31.78 16.04 -3.06
C VAL A 403 -31.43 15.22 -1.82
N ILE A 404 -30.34 15.61 -1.15
CA ILE A 404 -29.88 14.98 0.09
C ILE A 404 -30.45 15.76 1.26
N VAL A 405 -31.12 15.08 2.19
CA VAL A 405 -31.66 15.70 3.41
C VAL A 405 -30.66 15.59 4.54
N LEU A 406 -30.10 16.74 4.95
CA LEU A 406 -29.23 16.88 6.11
C LEU A 406 -30.01 17.38 7.31
N ARG A 407 -30.11 16.55 8.36
CA ARG A 407 -30.79 16.90 9.61
C ARG A 407 -29.78 17.41 10.63
N ALA A 408 -29.97 18.62 11.15
CA ALA A 408 -29.07 19.19 12.15
C ALA A 408 -28.94 18.30 13.41
N GLU A 409 -30.03 17.64 13.83
CA GLU A 409 -30.00 16.68 14.95
C GLU A 409 -29.10 15.48 14.66
N ARG A 410 -29.13 14.96 13.43
CA ARG A 410 -28.29 13.84 13.02
C ARG A 410 -26.82 14.26 12.98
N ALA A 411 -26.52 15.43 12.40
CA ALA A 411 -25.17 15.99 12.40
C ALA A 411 -24.64 16.12 13.84
N ARG A 412 -25.43 16.67 14.76
CA ARG A 412 -25.07 16.76 16.19
C ARG A 412 -24.78 15.40 16.82
N ARG A 413 -25.61 14.39 16.52
CA ARG A 413 -25.43 13.04 17.06
C ARG A 413 -24.17 12.37 16.54
N VAL A 414 -23.81 12.58 15.27
CA VAL A 414 -22.63 11.98 14.64
C VAL A 414 -21.35 12.71 15.06
N LEU A 415 -21.34 14.05 15.01
CA LEU A 415 -20.17 14.87 15.32
C LEU A 415 -19.91 15.00 16.83
N GLY A 416 -20.94 14.82 17.67
CA GLY A 416 -20.83 15.05 19.12
C GLY A 416 -20.79 16.52 19.53
N ILE A 417 -20.98 17.45 18.59
CA ILE A 417 -21.03 18.91 18.80
C ILE A 417 -22.30 19.51 18.20
N ASP A 418 -22.74 20.63 18.75
CA ASP A 418 -23.88 21.39 18.22
C ASP A 418 -23.37 22.60 17.43
N LEU A 419 -23.42 22.52 16.10
CA LEU A 419 -23.03 23.61 15.21
C LEU A 419 -24.12 24.70 15.11
N GLY A 420 -25.39 24.34 15.31
CA GLY A 420 -26.54 25.21 15.04
C GLY A 420 -26.80 25.46 13.54
N VAL A 421 -28.03 25.91 13.24
CA VAL A 421 -28.53 26.10 11.85
C VAL A 421 -27.71 27.16 11.08
N ALA A 422 -27.33 28.25 11.73
CA ALA A 422 -26.63 29.36 11.08
C ALA A 422 -25.20 28.96 10.65
N ALA A 423 -24.47 28.23 11.48
CA ALA A 423 -23.12 27.78 11.12
C ALA A 423 -23.18 26.73 10.01
N ILE A 424 -24.11 25.76 10.08
CA ILE A 424 -24.32 24.78 9.01
C ILE A 424 -24.62 25.48 7.68
N SER A 425 -25.53 26.45 7.69
CA SER A 425 -25.85 27.26 6.50
C SER A 425 -24.62 27.94 5.92
N SER A 426 -23.79 28.56 6.78
CA SER A 426 -22.57 29.23 6.35
C SER A 426 -21.55 28.25 5.73
N LEU A 427 -21.38 27.06 6.31
CA LEU A 427 -20.49 26.03 5.78
C LEU A 427 -20.94 25.52 4.41
N LEU A 428 -22.24 25.23 4.24
CA LEU A 428 -22.82 24.82 2.96
C LEU A 428 -22.70 25.91 1.89
N GLN A 429 -22.90 27.19 2.27
CA GLN A 429 -22.71 28.33 1.36
C GLN A 429 -21.26 28.48 0.92
N ARG A 430 -20.29 28.31 1.84
CA ARG A 430 -18.85 28.37 1.54
C ARG A 430 -18.42 27.26 0.58
N LEU A 431 -19.04 26.09 0.65
CA LEU A 431 -18.87 25.00 -0.30
C LEU A 431 -19.53 25.25 -1.66
N GLY A 432 -20.35 26.29 -1.78
CA GLY A 432 -21.10 26.60 -2.99
C GLY A 432 -22.25 25.63 -3.26
N PHE A 433 -22.81 25.01 -2.21
CA PHE A 433 -23.95 24.10 -2.37
C PHE A 433 -25.27 24.86 -2.40
N GLU A 434 -26.15 24.44 -3.29
CA GLU A 434 -27.54 24.91 -3.30
C GLU A 434 -28.33 24.16 -2.23
N PHE A 435 -29.04 24.90 -1.37
CA PHE A 435 -29.90 24.29 -0.38
C PHE A 435 -31.10 25.14 -0.01
N THR A 436 -32.12 24.47 0.54
CA THR A 436 -33.22 25.11 1.27
C THR A 436 -33.25 24.62 2.71
N GLU A 437 -33.47 25.54 3.65
CA GLU A 437 -33.60 25.22 5.07
C GLU A 437 -35.08 25.21 5.46
N GLN A 438 -35.50 24.15 6.17
CA GLN A 438 -36.84 24.04 6.74
C GLN A 438 -36.79 23.35 8.10
N LYS A 439 -37.14 24.09 9.16
CA LYS A 439 -37.26 23.57 10.54
C LYS A 439 -36.00 22.84 11.03
N GLY A 440 -34.81 23.33 10.67
CA GLY A 440 -33.53 22.74 11.06
C GLY A 440 -33.04 21.59 10.18
N ASN A 441 -33.72 21.31 9.06
CA ASN A 441 -33.28 20.37 8.04
C ASN A 441 -32.88 21.12 6.77
N PHE A 442 -31.86 20.64 6.10
CA PHE A 442 -31.32 21.19 4.86
C PHE A 442 -31.58 20.22 3.72
N GLN A 443 -32.29 20.67 2.69
CA GLN A 443 -32.39 19.95 1.43
C GLN A 443 -31.30 20.47 0.52
N VAL A 444 -30.25 19.68 0.32
CA VAL A 444 -29.04 20.07 -0.40
C VAL A 444 -28.98 19.34 -1.73
N THR A 445 -28.73 20.06 -2.81
CA THR A 445 -28.45 19.48 -4.12
C THR A 445 -26.95 19.54 -4.35
N ALA A 446 -26.32 18.37 -4.52
CA ALA A 446 -24.90 18.29 -4.78
C ALA A 446 -24.56 18.92 -6.15
N PRO A 447 -23.46 19.70 -6.25
CA PRO A 447 -23.03 20.26 -7.53
C PRO A 447 -22.54 19.17 -8.49
N SER A 448 -22.54 19.46 -9.79
CA SER A 448 -22.20 18.50 -10.86
C SER A 448 -20.78 17.95 -10.79
N TYR A 449 -19.83 18.67 -10.19
CA TYR A 449 -18.44 18.22 -10.00
C TYR A 449 -18.22 17.32 -8.77
N ARG A 450 -19.18 17.17 -7.85
CA ARG A 450 -19.04 16.34 -6.64
C ARG A 450 -19.66 14.96 -6.84
N PHE A 451 -18.83 13.96 -7.08
CA PHE A 451 -19.25 12.57 -7.32
C PHE A 451 -19.38 11.73 -6.03
N ASP A 452 -18.93 12.27 -4.92
CA ASP A 452 -18.88 11.64 -3.60
C ASP A 452 -20.09 11.95 -2.71
N LEU A 453 -20.94 12.89 -3.11
CA LEU A 453 -22.12 13.32 -2.34
C LEU A 453 -23.38 12.60 -2.83
N SER A 454 -23.86 11.64 -2.03
CA SER A 454 -25.06 10.84 -2.33
C SER A 454 -25.94 10.57 -1.11
N ILE A 455 -25.39 10.65 0.10
CA ILE A 455 -26.10 10.38 1.35
C ILE A 455 -25.88 11.48 2.39
N GLU A 456 -26.73 11.52 3.41
CA GLU A 456 -26.67 12.50 4.48
C GLU A 456 -25.31 12.51 5.21
N ALA A 457 -24.65 11.35 5.34
CA ALA A 457 -23.37 11.22 6.01
C ALA A 457 -22.25 12.00 5.29
N ASP A 458 -22.30 12.07 3.96
CA ASP A 458 -21.31 12.80 3.16
C ASP A 458 -21.40 14.30 3.45
N LEU A 459 -22.61 14.84 3.62
CA LEU A 459 -22.80 16.22 4.04
C LEU A 459 -22.33 16.45 5.49
N ILE A 460 -22.50 15.48 6.39
CA ILE A 460 -21.98 15.58 7.76
C ILE A 460 -20.45 15.57 7.77
N GLU A 461 -19.82 14.79 6.90
CA GLU A 461 -18.37 14.82 6.68
C GLU A 461 -17.91 16.21 6.22
N GLU A 462 -18.60 16.81 5.23
CA GLU A 462 -18.27 18.16 4.76
C GLU A 462 -18.36 19.20 5.88
N LEU A 463 -19.36 19.10 6.76
CA LEU A 463 -19.44 19.95 7.94
C LEU A 463 -18.27 19.73 8.90
N ALA A 464 -17.92 18.48 9.19
CA ALA A 464 -16.82 18.14 10.08
C ALA A 464 -15.49 18.69 9.55
N ARG A 465 -15.25 18.52 8.25
CA ARG A 465 -14.02 18.86 7.55
C ARG A 465 -13.79 20.37 7.52
N LEU A 466 -14.82 21.15 7.17
CA LEU A 466 -14.71 22.61 7.17
C LEU A 466 -14.78 23.23 8.56
N HIS A 467 -15.46 22.58 9.51
CA HIS A 467 -15.39 22.99 10.91
C HIS A 467 -13.96 22.77 11.46
N GLY A 468 -13.29 21.71 11.01
CA GLY A 468 -11.96 21.30 11.42
C GLY A 468 -12.04 20.18 12.45
N TYR A 469 -11.47 19.01 12.11
CA TYR A 469 -11.54 17.81 12.95
C TYR A 469 -10.92 18.04 14.34
N ASP A 470 -9.83 18.81 14.41
CA ASP A 470 -9.16 19.15 15.67
C ASP A 470 -10.01 20.00 16.62
N GLN A 471 -11.06 20.65 16.10
CA GLN A 471 -11.98 21.44 16.91
C GLN A 471 -13.10 20.58 17.52
N ILE A 472 -13.24 19.32 17.06
CA ILE A 472 -14.24 18.38 17.59
C ILE A 472 -13.66 17.69 18.84
N PRO A 473 -14.30 17.80 20.02
CA PRO A 473 -13.80 17.21 21.24
C PRO A 473 -13.84 15.67 21.19
N ALA A 474 -12.73 15.03 21.54
CA ALA A 474 -12.62 13.59 21.68
C ALA A 474 -13.28 13.09 22.98
N LEU A 475 -14.61 12.95 22.96
CA LEU A 475 -15.36 12.41 24.10
C LEU A 475 -15.27 10.88 24.14
N PRO A 476 -14.97 10.27 25.30
CA PRO A 476 -14.92 8.82 25.41
C PRO A 476 -16.32 8.21 25.21
N PRO A 477 -16.42 7.03 24.53
CA PRO A 477 -17.70 6.37 24.34
C PRO A 477 -18.31 5.97 25.69
N ARG A 478 -19.61 6.21 25.86
CA ARG A 478 -20.36 5.72 27.02
C ARG A 478 -20.97 4.37 26.69
N SER A 479 -20.63 3.36 27.50
CA SER A 479 -21.17 2.00 27.36
C SER A 479 -21.54 1.43 28.71
N ILE A 480 -22.48 0.49 28.72
CA ILE A 480 -22.82 -0.29 29.90
C ILE A 480 -21.83 -1.44 30.00
N LEU A 481 -20.95 -1.40 31.00
CA LEU A 481 -19.98 -2.47 31.23
C LEU A 481 -20.66 -3.64 31.94
N ARG A 482 -20.55 -4.83 31.35
CA ARG A 482 -21.00 -6.09 31.95
C ARG A 482 -19.82 -7.05 32.02
N LEU A 483 -19.66 -7.72 33.16
CA LEU A 483 -18.71 -8.81 33.28
C LEU A 483 -19.19 -9.97 32.40
N LEU A 484 -18.36 -10.38 31.45
CA LEU A 484 -18.61 -11.57 30.65
C LEU A 484 -18.16 -12.80 31.44
N PRO A 485 -18.90 -13.92 31.37
CA PRO A 485 -18.47 -15.16 32.00
C PRO A 485 -17.14 -15.61 31.38
N GLN A 486 -16.15 -15.90 32.23
CA GLN A 486 -14.91 -16.55 31.82
C GLN A 486 -14.96 -18.01 32.22
N ASN A 487 -14.77 -18.91 31.26
CA ASN A 487 -14.74 -20.33 31.52
C ASN A 487 -13.38 -20.72 32.10
N GLU A 488 -13.34 -21.11 33.37
CA GLU A 488 -12.12 -21.56 34.06
C GLU A 488 -11.53 -22.85 33.44
N SER A 489 -12.33 -23.61 32.69
CA SER A 489 -11.85 -24.78 31.95
C SER A 489 -11.05 -24.41 30.68
N LEU A 490 -10.85 -23.13 30.41
CA LEU A 490 -10.06 -22.64 29.29
C LEU A 490 -8.94 -21.73 29.80
N GLN A 491 -7.76 -21.86 29.21
CA GLN A 491 -6.66 -20.92 29.37
C GLN A 491 -6.45 -20.11 28.10
N GLY A 492 -5.99 -18.87 28.27
CA GLY A 492 -5.74 -17.97 27.16
C GLY A 492 -4.41 -18.24 26.45
N LEU A 493 -4.29 -17.67 25.25
CA LEU A 493 -3.09 -17.78 24.43
C LEU A 493 -1.85 -17.17 25.09
N SER A 494 -2.03 -16.11 25.88
CA SER A 494 -0.93 -15.48 26.61
C SER A 494 -0.31 -16.44 27.63
N GLN A 495 -1.12 -17.24 28.33
CA GLN A 495 -0.61 -18.24 29.28
C GLN A 495 0.18 -19.34 28.56
N ILE A 496 -0.33 -19.84 27.42
CA ILE A 496 0.37 -20.87 26.62
C ILE A 496 1.74 -20.36 26.15
N ARG A 497 1.82 -19.12 25.64
CA ARG A 497 3.10 -18.49 25.28
C ARG A 497 4.04 -18.39 26.47
N GLN A 498 3.54 -17.93 27.62
CA GLN A 498 4.35 -17.84 28.84
C GLN A 498 4.89 -19.19 29.29
N LEU A 499 4.11 -20.26 29.17
CA LEU A 499 4.58 -21.62 29.49
C LEU A 499 5.71 -22.05 28.55
N LEU A 500 5.60 -21.81 27.24
CA LEU A 500 6.67 -22.11 26.29
C LEU A 500 7.94 -21.28 26.56
N ILE A 501 7.79 -19.99 26.86
CA ILE A 501 8.89 -19.10 27.24
C ILE A 501 9.57 -19.58 28.52
N ALA A 502 8.79 -19.96 29.54
CA ALA A 502 9.32 -20.50 30.80
C ALA A 502 10.07 -21.83 30.60
N ARG A 503 9.83 -22.51 29.48
CA ARG A 503 10.54 -23.72 29.04
C ARG A 503 11.65 -23.44 28.03
N ASP A 504 12.12 -22.18 27.99
CA ASP A 504 13.25 -21.73 27.20
C ASP A 504 13.04 -21.91 25.69
N TYR A 505 11.85 -21.52 25.23
CA TYR A 505 11.56 -21.34 23.81
C TYR A 505 11.38 -19.87 23.47
N GLN A 506 11.90 -19.47 22.32
CA GLN A 506 11.71 -18.15 21.73
C GLN A 506 10.51 -18.17 20.75
N GLU A 507 9.57 -17.24 20.90
CA GLU A 507 8.47 -17.10 19.94
C GLU A 507 9.00 -16.56 18.60
N VAL A 508 8.52 -17.13 17.50
CA VAL A 508 8.78 -16.68 16.13
C VAL A 508 7.46 -16.55 15.37
N VAL A 509 7.47 -15.72 14.32
CA VAL A 509 6.33 -15.54 13.41
C VAL A 509 6.87 -15.66 11.99
N THR A 510 6.41 -16.65 11.24
CA THR A 510 6.85 -16.87 9.85
C THR A 510 5.75 -16.47 8.86
N TYR A 511 6.11 -16.34 7.58
CA TYR A 511 5.11 -16.12 6.54
C TYR A 511 4.12 -17.30 6.48
N SER A 512 2.85 -16.98 6.21
CA SER A 512 1.79 -17.98 6.01
C SER A 512 1.81 -18.57 4.60
N PHE A 513 2.43 -17.88 3.66
CA PHE A 513 2.70 -18.37 2.30
C PHE A 513 4.16 -18.83 2.22
N VAL A 514 4.38 -19.97 1.58
CA VAL A 514 5.62 -20.74 1.62
C VAL A 514 5.92 -21.36 0.26
N ASP A 515 7.06 -22.03 0.17
CA ASP A 515 7.47 -22.80 -1.00
C ASP A 515 6.63 -24.08 -1.09
N MET A 516 6.16 -24.41 -2.31
CA MET A 516 5.41 -25.63 -2.57
C MET A 516 6.22 -26.89 -2.26
N GLU A 517 7.54 -26.84 -2.42
CA GLU A 517 8.41 -27.98 -2.15
C GLU A 517 8.38 -28.39 -0.67
N TRP A 518 8.26 -27.42 0.26
CA TRP A 518 8.19 -27.71 1.69
C TRP A 518 6.90 -28.43 2.08
N GLU A 519 5.78 -28.07 1.45
CA GLU A 519 4.49 -28.71 1.68
C GLU A 519 4.53 -30.19 1.29
N SER A 520 5.14 -30.52 0.16
CA SER A 520 5.33 -31.91 -0.25
C SER A 520 6.31 -32.65 0.69
N ASP A 521 7.47 -32.05 1.01
CA ASP A 521 8.49 -32.67 1.86
C ASP A 521 8.00 -32.95 3.30
N LEU A 522 7.38 -31.95 3.92
CA LEU A 522 7.15 -31.93 5.37
C LEU A 522 5.72 -32.32 5.75
N ALA A 523 4.73 -31.92 4.96
CA ALA A 523 3.33 -32.25 5.20
C ALA A 523 2.82 -33.41 4.35
N GLY A 524 3.55 -33.81 3.29
CA GLY A 524 3.04 -34.75 2.29
C GLY A 524 1.85 -34.17 1.50
N ASN A 525 1.81 -32.84 1.38
CA ASN A 525 0.71 -32.11 0.77
C ASN A 525 1.09 -31.69 -0.66
N ASP A 526 0.71 -32.51 -1.65
CA ASP A 526 0.99 -32.24 -3.06
C ASP A 526 -0.04 -31.28 -3.71
N ARG A 527 -1.07 -30.86 -2.96
CA ARG A 527 -2.12 -29.95 -3.43
C ARG A 527 -2.42 -28.84 -2.40
N PRO A 528 -1.42 -28.03 -2.01
CA PRO A 528 -1.63 -26.91 -1.11
C PRO A 528 -2.49 -25.82 -1.76
N VAL A 529 -3.03 -24.93 -0.94
CA VAL A 529 -3.84 -23.79 -1.42
C VAL A 529 -2.91 -22.80 -2.12
N ALA A 530 -3.02 -22.67 -3.45
CA ALA A 530 -2.17 -21.80 -4.25
C ALA A 530 -2.66 -20.34 -4.26
N LEU A 531 -1.72 -19.39 -4.30
CA LEU A 531 -1.99 -17.97 -4.54
C LEU A 531 -2.05 -17.69 -6.04
N GLN A 532 -3.04 -16.91 -6.49
CA GLN A 532 -3.17 -16.54 -7.91
C GLN A 532 -2.12 -15.51 -8.35
N ASN A 533 -1.73 -14.61 -7.47
CA ASN A 533 -0.82 -13.50 -7.71
C ASN A 533 0.24 -13.42 -6.60
N PRO A 534 1.10 -14.45 -6.46
CA PRO A 534 2.10 -14.48 -5.40
C PRO A 534 3.12 -13.34 -5.58
N ILE A 535 3.64 -12.82 -4.48
CA ILE A 535 4.67 -11.76 -4.49
C ILE A 535 6.00 -12.26 -5.09
N ALA A 536 6.28 -13.56 -4.95
CA ALA A 536 7.43 -14.25 -5.53
C ALA A 536 7.13 -15.76 -5.67
N SER A 537 7.87 -16.47 -6.51
CA SER A 537 7.64 -17.90 -6.78
C SER A 537 7.77 -18.79 -5.55
N GLN A 538 8.71 -18.50 -4.65
CA GLN A 538 8.92 -19.22 -3.38
C GLN A 538 7.83 -18.95 -2.32
N TYR A 539 6.85 -18.12 -2.65
CA TYR A 539 5.70 -17.78 -1.79
C TYR A 539 4.39 -18.08 -2.53
N GLY A 540 4.37 -19.19 -3.27
CA GLY A 540 3.29 -19.55 -4.18
C GLY A 540 2.08 -20.21 -3.51
N VAL A 541 2.24 -20.77 -2.30
CA VAL A 541 1.20 -21.60 -1.66
C VAL A 541 1.05 -21.28 -0.18
N MET A 542 -0.12 -21.55 0.40
CA MET A 542 -0.36 -21.40 1.84
C MET A 542 0.13 -22.62 2.62
N ARG A 543 0.74 -22.40 3.79
CA ARG A 543 1.26 -23.46 4.65
C ARG A 543 0.15 -24.36 5.23
N SER A 544 0.29 -25.68 5.18
CA SER A 544 -0.58 -26.63 5.89
C SER A 544 -0.03 -27.04 7.25
N THR A 545 1.25 -26.72 7.52
CA THR A 545 1.96 -26.97 8.77
C THR A 545 2.88 -25.80 9.12
N LEU A 546 3.15 -25.60 10.41
CA LEU A 546 4.13 -24.63 10.91
C LEU A 546 5.57 -25.15 10.84
N LEU A 547 5.76 -26.46 10.64
CA LEU A 547 7.08 -27.09 10.70
C LEU A 547 8.05 -26.54 9.64
N GLY A 548 7.58 -26.22 8.44
CA GLY A 548 8.41 -25.64 7.38
C GLY A 548 8.99 -24.28 7.75
N GLY A 549 8.15 -23.39 8.28
CA GLY A 549 8.60 -22.09 8.78
C GLY A 549 9.61 -22.21 9.92
N LEU A 550 9.37 -23.11 10.88
CA LEU A 550 10.32 -23.34 11.98
C LEU A 550 11.67 -23.88 11.47
N LEU A 551 11.68 -24.76 10.46
CA LEU A 551 12.90 -25.25 9.84
C LEU A 551 13.65 -24.16 9.08
N GLU A 552 12.96 -23.28 8.38
CA GLU A 552 13.57 -22.12 7.73
C GLU A 552 14.27 -21.22 8.78
N VAL A 553 13.58 -20.91 9.88
CA VAL A 553 14.14 -20.11 10.97
C VAL A 553 15.35 -20.78 11.59
N LEU A 554 15.32 -22.11 11.78
CA LEU A 554 16.48 -22.87 12.23
C LEU A 554 17.67 -22.68 11.29
N ARG A 555 17.48 -22.91 9.98
CA ARG A 555 18.54 -22.76 8.97
C ARG A 555 19.10 -21.34 8.94
N PHE A 556 18.23 -20.34 9.02
CA PHE A 556 18.61 -18.93 9.07
C PHE A 556 19.56 -18.63 10.24
N ASN A 557 19.30 -19.21 11.42
CA ASN A 557 20.09 -19.02 12.63
C ASN A 557 21.39 -19.83 12.61
N LEU A 558 21.37 -21.07 12.10
CA LEU A 558 22.58 -21.89 11.92
C LEU A 558 23.58 -21.23 10.97
N ASN A 559 23.08 -20.63 9.87
CA ASN A 559 23.90 -19.85 8.95
C ASN A 559 24.57 -18.63 9.61
N ARG A 560 24.04 -18.17 10.74
CA ARG A 560 24.56 -17.11 11.61
C ARG A 560 25.28 -17.64 12.84
N LYS A 561 25.73 -18.89 12.78
CA LYS A 561 26.57 -19.55 13.79
C LYS A 561 25.89 -19.71 15.16
N GLN A 562 24.57 -19.77 15.20
CA GLN A 562 23.84 -20.15 16.41
C GLN A 562 23.79 -21.66 16.52
N GLU A 563 24.39 -22.23 17.57
CA GLU A 563 24.53 -23.69 17.74
C GLU A 563 23.32 -24.33 18.45
N ARG A 564 22.56 -23.51 19.18
CA ARG A 564 21.38 -23.92 19.94
C ARG A 564 20.19 -23.04 19.57
N VAL A 565 19.11 -23.66 19.11
CA VAL A 565 17.88 -22.98 18.70
C VAL A 565 16.68 -23.69 19.28
N ARG A 566 15.89 -22.97 20.07
CA ARG A 566 14.62 -23.46 20.64
C ARG A 566 13.56 -22.43 20.36
N ILE A 567 12.65 -22.74 19.43
CA ILE A 567 11.69 -21.79 18.89
C ILE A 567 10.30 -22.39 18.85
N PHE A 568 9.28 -21.54 18.94
CA PHE A 568 7.89 -21.95 18.80
C PHE A 568 7.09 -20.91 18.02
N GLU A 569 6.01 -21.37 17.37
CA GLU A 569 5.04 -20.51 16.71
C GLU A 569 3.62 -20.98 17.03
N ILE A 570 2.70 -20.03 17.17
CA ILE A 570 1.26 -20.27 17.20
C ILE A 570 0.64 -19.54 16.01
N GLY A 571 0.05 -20.29 15.10
CA GLY A 571 -0.40 -19.74 13.81
C GLY A 571 -1.56 -20.50 13.19
N ARG A 572 -2.15 -19.91 12.15
CA ARG A 572 -3.09 -20.62 11.27
C ARG A 572 -2.33 -21.41 10.23
N CYS A 573 -2.82 -22.62 9.98
CA CYS A 573 -2.49 -23.44 8.82
C CYS A 573 -3.70 -23.50 7.89
N PHE A 574 -3.49 -23.96 6.65
CA PHE A 574 -4.51 -24.00 5.61
C PHE A 574 -4.57 -25.42 5.05
N ALA A 575 -5.59 -26.16 5.46
CA ALA A 575 -5.78 -27.55 5.03
C ALA A 575 -6.77 -27.59 3.85
N PRO A 576 -6.37 -28.10 2.67
CA PRO A 576 -7.25 -28.18 1.52
C PRO A 576 -8.39 -29.18 1.77
N GLU A 577 -9.59 -28.84 1.28
CA GLU A 577 -10.78 -29.71 1.31
C GLU A 577 -11.37 -29.84 -0.11
N GLU A 578 -12.34 -30.74 -0.32
CA GLU A 578 -12.99 -30.90 -1.63
C GLU A 578 -13.62 -29.59 -2.15
N SER A 579 -14.11 -28.75 -1.24
CA SER A 579 -14.64 -27.43 -1.53
C SER A 579 -14.01 -26.39 -0.61
N GLY A 580 -12.88 -25.81 -1.04
CA GLY A 580 -12.19 -24.76 -0.29
C GLY A 580 -11.10 -25.30 0.62
N TYR A 581 -11.06 -24.79 1.86
CA TYR A 581 -10.02 -25.11 2.83
C TYR A 581 -10.48 -24.78 4.25
N THR A 582 -9.94 -25.50 5.24
CA THR A 582 -10.06 -25.14 6.66
C THR A 582 -8.83 -24.39 7.16
N GLN A 583 -9.02 -23.62 8.24
CA GLN A 583 -7.98 -22.78 8.84
C GLN A 583 -7.69 -23.16 10.29
N PRO A 584 -7.22 -24.39 10.56
CA PRO A 584 -6.92 -24.81 11.92
C PRO A 584 -5.83 -23.94 12.54
N GLN A 585 -5.97 -23.64 13.82
CA GLN A 585 -4.90 -23.01 14.59
C GLN A 585 -4.04 -24.09 15.24
N ARG A 586 -2.74 -24.00 15.01
CA ARG A 586 -1.74 -24.94 15.50
C ARG A 586 -0.75 -24.21 16.40
N ALA A 587 -0.16 -24.97 17.32
CA ALA A 587 1.05 -24.58 18.03
C ALA A 587 2.13 -25.59 17.68
N ALA A 588 3.29 -25.10 17.27
CA ALA A 588 4.43 -25.94 16.94
C ALA A 588 5.68 -25.43 17.64
N ALA A 589 6.59 -26.34 17.96
CA ALA A 589 7.87 -25.99 18.51
C ALA A 589 8.98 -26.87 17.92
N LEU A 590 10.18 -26.30 17.85
CA LEU A 590 11.38 -26.94 17.34
C LEU A 590 12.53 -26.70 18.32
N CYS A 591 13.29 -27.76 18.59
CA CYS A 591 14.51 -27.76 19.38
C CYS A 591 15.67 -28.33 18.58
N PHE A 592 16.81 -27.65 18.68
CA PHE A 592 18.06 -28.03 18.04
C PHE A 592 19.25 -27.63 18.93
N GLY A 593 20.30 -28.45 18.93
CA GLY A 593 21.48 -28.20 19.75
C GLY A 593 21.41 -28.85 21.13
N SER A 594 22.17 -28.29 22.06
CA SER A 594 22.23 -28.76 23.43
C SER A 594 20.91 -28.51 24.18
N ILE A 595 20.53 -29.44 25.07
CA ILE A 595 19.29 -29.31 25.88
C ILE A 595 19.33 -28.06 26.76
N ARG A 596 20.47 -27.75 27.37
CA ARG A 596 20.73 -26.50 28.08
C ARG A 596 21.74 -25.66 27.31
N ALA A 597 21.70 -24.35 27.55
CA ALA A 597 22.83 -23.49 27.20
C ALA A 597 24.10 -23.99 27.91
N GLU A 598 25.27 -23.71 27.33
CA GLU A 598 26.56 -24.06 27.93
C GLU A 598 26.68 -23.46 29.34
N GLN A 599 26.95 -24.31 30.33
CA GLN A 599 27.12 -23.89 31.73
C GLN A 599 28.01 -24.87 32.49
N TRP A 600 28.68 -24.37 33.53
CA TRP A 600 29.65 -25.14 34.33
C TRP A 600 29.02 -26.27 35.17
N GLY A 601 27.71 -26.19 35.46
CA GLY A 601 27.02 -27.09 36.39
C GLY A 601 26.37 -28.31 35.73
N GLU A 602 26.38 -28.42 34.40
CA GLU A 602 25.72 -29.51 33.67
C GLU A 602 26.63 -30.07 32.56
N THR A 603 26.65 -31.40 32.44
CA THR A 603 27.32 -32.06 31.30
C THR A 603 26.54 -31.78 30.02
N MET A 604 27.24 -31.29 28.99
CA MET A 604 26.63 -31.01 27.70
C MET A 604 26.04 -32.29 27.08
N ARG A 605 24.75 -32.23 26.73
CA ARG A 605 23.99 -33.27 26.02
C ARG A 605 23.13 -32.64 24.93
N GLN A 606 23.02 -33.28 23.77
CA GLN A 606 22.11 -32.84 22.70
C GLN A 606 20.65 -33.14 23.05
N VAL A 607 19.74 -32.34 22.50
CA VAL A 607 18.29 -32.59 22.64
C VAL A 607 17.92 -33.95 22.03
N ASP A 608 16.99 -34.65 22.65
CA ASP A 608 16.38 -35.87 22.11
C ASP A 608 14.84 -35.82 22.10
N PHE A 609 14.23 -36.92 21.65
CA PHE A 609 12.77 -37.07 21.59
C PHE A 609 12.08 -36.88 22.94
N PHE A 610 12.70 -37.34 24.03
CA PHE A 610 12.08 -37.31 25.36
C PHE A 610 12.11 -35.91 25.97
N ASP A 611 13.10 -35.09 25.62
CA ASP A 611 13.16 -33.68 26.05
C ASP A 611 11.94 -32.89 25.54
N ILE A 612 11.66 -32.98 24.24
CA ILE A 612 10.53 -32.28 23.64
C ILE A 612 9.18 -32.91 24.04
N LYS A 613 9.16 -34.23 24.30
CA LYS A 613 7.99 -34.90 24.86
C LYS A 613 7.66 -34.36 26.25
N ALA A 614 8.68 -34.19 27.10
CA ALA A 614 8.51 -33.61 28.44
C ALA A 614 8.03 -32.15 28.37
N ASP A 615 8.46 -31.38 27.36
CA ASP A 615 7.93 -30.05 27.11
C ASP A 615 6.44 -30.07 26.80
N LEU A 616 6.02 -30.92 25.86
CA LEU A 616 4.62 -31.05 25.47
C LEU A 616 3.72 -31.59 26.58
N GLU A 617 4.17 -32.62 27.32
CA GLU A 617 3.43 -33.15 28.48
C GLU A 617 3.23 -32.07 29.56
N ALA A 618 4.24 -31.20 29.79
CA ALA A 618 4.12 -30.09 30.72
C ALA A 618 3.13 -29.01 30.25
N LEU A 619 3.06 -28.74 28.94
CA LEU A 619 2.11 -27.77 28.38
C LEU A 619 0.66 -28.24 28.49
N CYS A 620 0.43 -29.55 28.40
CA CYS A 620 -0.91 -30.13 28.48
C CYS A 620 -1.33 -30.51 29.91
N TYR A 621 -0.43 -30.52 30.89
CA TYR A 621 -0.75 -30.94 32.25
C TYR A 621 -1.94 -30.13 32.83
N PRO A 622 -2.96 -30.79 33.44
CA PRO A 622 -3.02 -32.21 33.82
C PRO A 622 -3.73 -33.12 32.80
N LEU A 623 -3.90 -32.68 31.55
CA LEU A 623 -4.41 -33.56 30.48
C LEU A 623 -3.37 -34.64 30.16
N GLU A 624 -3.82 -35.89 30.15
CA GLU A 624 -2.97 -37.02 29.81
C GLU A 624 -2.96 -37.23 28.29
N LEU A 625 -1.79 -37.07 27.68
CA LEU A 625 -1.56 -37.33 26.27
C LEU A 625 -1.15 -38.78 26.05
N GLY A 626 -1.73 -39.41 25.04
CA GLY A 626 -1.24 -40.66 24.46
C GLY A 626 -0.23 -40.40 23.35
N PHE A 627 0.74 -41.30 23.20
CA PHE A 627 1.74 -41.23 22.14
C PHE A 627 1.80 -42.58 21.43
N MET A 628 1.30 -42.62 20.19
CA MET A 628 1.28 -43.82 19.37
C MET A 628 2.35 -43.72 18.29
N ALA A 629 3.26 -44.71 18.22
CA ALA A 629 4.27 -44.76 17.16
C ALA A 629 3.58 -44.79 15.79
N ALA A 630 3.90 -43.81 14.94
CA ALA A 630 3.26 -43.62 13.65
C ALA A 630 4.19 -42.87 12.70
N SER A 631 4.08 -43.14 11.40
CA SER A 631 4.89 -42.49 10.37
C SER A 631 4.34 -41.11 10.03
N HIS A 632 5.23 -40.14 9.82
CA HIS A 632 4.91 -38.79 9.34
C HIS A 632 5.95 -38.36 8.30
N PRO A 633 5.57 -37.67 7.19
CA PRO A 633 6.51 -37.30 6.13
C PRO A 633 7.76 -36.55 6.62
N ALA A 634 7.58 -35.56 7.50
CA ALA A 634 8.69 -34.79 8.09
C ALA A 634 9.56 -35.56 9.10
N LEU A 635 9.07 -36.63 9.74
CA LEU A 635 9.68 -37.16 10.97
C LEU A 635 10.36 -38.52 10.75
N HIS A 636 11.36 -38.82 11.57
CA HIS A 636 12.08 -40.10 11.55
C HIS A 636 11.13 -41.25 11.97
N PRO A 637 10.98 -42.33 11.17
CA PRO A 637 9.96 -43.36 11.40
C PRO A 637 10.12 -44.14 12.72
N GLY A 638 11.36 -44.29 13.22
CA GLY A 638 11.64 -44.90 14.53
C GLY A 638 11.60 -43.94 15.72
N GLN A 639 11.36 -42.65 15.49
CA GLN A 639 11.38 -41.58 16.51
C GLN A 639 10.26 -40.56 16.26
N SER A 640 9.07 -41.07 15.89
CA SER A 640 7.88 -40.27 15.62
C SER A 640 6.64 -40.88 16.28
N ALA A 641 5.76 -40.02 16.77
CA ALA A 641 4.50 -40.44 17.36
C ALA A 641 3.34 -39.49 16.98
N ARG A 642 2.17 -40.08 16.78
CA ARG A 642 0.89 -39.37 16.76
C ARG A 642 0.53 -39.02 18.20
N ILE A 643 0.20 -37.76 18.45
CA ILE A 643 -0.28 -37.29 19.75
C ILE A 643 -1.78 -37.57 19.81
N LEU A 644 -2.22 -38.26 20.86
CA LEU A 644 -3.62 -38.61 21.10
C LEU A 644 -4.12 -37.94 22.37
N LEU A 645 -5.36 -37.45 22.37
CA LEU A 645 -6.07 -37.03 23.57
C LEU A 645 -7.42 -37.76 23.59
N LYS A 646 -7.64 -38.62 24.58
CA LYS A 646 -8.83 -39.51 24.63
C LYS A 646 -9.03 -40.29 23.33
N GLU A 647 -7.95 -40.90 22.83
CA GLU A 647 -7.89 -41.67 21.57
C GLU A 647 -8.01 -40.83 20.28
N GLU A 648 -8.40 -39.56 20.37
CA GLU A 648 -8.49 -38.66 19.21
C GLU A 648 -7.12 -38.07 18.83
N PRO A 649 -6.76 -38.05 17.54
CA PRO A 649 -5.47 -37.53 17.10
C PRO A 649 -5.45 -36.00 17.04
N VAL A 650 -4.50 -35.41 17.77
CA VAL A 650 -4.42 -33.94 17.96
C VAL A 650 -3.11 -33.30 17.47
N GLY A 651 -2.15 -34.10 17.03
CA GLY A 651 -0.86 -33.57 16.60
C GLY A 651 0.19 -34.63 16.30
N TRP A 652 1.43 -34.19 16.13
CA TRP A 652 2.61 -34.99 15.88
C TRP A 652 3.79 -34.53 16.72
N ILE A 653 4.66 -35.47 17.09
CA ILE A 653 5.94 -35.21 17.75
C ILE A 653 7.00 -36.15 17.19
N GLY A 654 8.22 -35.67 17.01
CA GLY A 654 9.33 -36.51 16.58
C GLY A 654 10.62 -35.77 16.30
N THR A 655 11.63 -36.53 15.88
CA THR A 655 12.87 -35.98 15.31
C THR A 655 12.75 -35.86 13.79
N LEU A 656 13.43 -34.88 13.20
CA LEU A 656 13.42 -34.64 11.76
C LEU A 656 13.96 -35.88 11.01
N HIS A 657 13.30 -36.25 9.92
CA HIS A 657 13.71 -37.35 9.07
C HIS A 657 15.13 -37.10 8.50
N PRO A 658 16.05 -38.11 8.50
CA PRO A 658 17.43 -37.93 8.04
C PRO A 658 17.56 -37.39 6.61
N ARG A 659 16.65 -37.81 5.72
CA ARG A 659 16.55 -37.27 4.34
C ARG A 659 16.41 -35.73 4.31
N TRP A 660 15.60 -35.16 5.20
CA TRP A 660 15.37 -33.71 5.28
C TRP A 660 16.51 -33.02 6.00
N GLN A 661 17.08 -33.66 7.02
CA GLN A 661 18.33 -33.22 7.62
C GLN A 661 19.44 -33.02 6.57
N GLN A 662 19.59 -34.00 5.65
CA GLN A 662 20.56 -33.91 4.55
C GLN A 662 20.16 -32.86 3.51
N LYS A 663 18.90 -32.84 3.06
CA LYS A 663 18.40 -31.87 2.06
C LYS A 663 18.59 -30.43 2.50
N TYR A 664 18.35 -30.15 3.79
CA TYR A 664 18.44 -28.81 4.35
C TYR A 664 19.81 -28.47 4.96
N ASP A 665 20.80 -29.35 4.80
CA ASP A 665 22.19 -29.21 5.27
C ASP A 665 22.29 -28.93 6.78
N LEU A 666 21.55 -29.70 7.57
CA LEU A 666 21.54 -29.59 9.03
C LEU A 666 22.62 -30.51 9.65
N PRO A 667 23.49 -30.01 10.53
CA PRO A 667 24.59 -30.83 11.07
C PRO A 667 24.11 -31.93 12.03
N GLN A 668 22.88 -31.81 12.56
CA GLN A 668 22.20 -32.84 13.35
C GLN A 668 20.68 -32.76 13.15
N SER A 669 19.94 -33.76 13.65
CA SER A 669 18.48 -33.76 13.56
C SER A 669 17.85 -32.80 14.60
N ALA A 670 16.75 -32.13 14.22
CA ALA A 670 15.96 -31.29 15.11
C ALA A 670 14.79 -32.09 15.70
N ALA A 671 14.45 -31.85 16.97
CA ALA A 671 13.24 -32.40 17.58
C ALA A 671 12.10 -31.38 17.47
N MET A 672 10.90 -31.81 17.08
CA MET A 672 9.77 -30.92 16.87
C MET A 672 8.43 -31.54 17.22
N PHE A 673 7.46 -30.69 17.56
CA PHE A 673 6.06 -31.08 17.66
C PHE A 673 5.17 -30.05 16.96
N GLU A 674 3.98 -30.49 16.55
CA GLU A 674 2.87 -29.64 16.15
C GLU A 674 1.58 -30.22 16.74
N ILE A 675 0.76 -29.38 17.39
CA ILE A 675 -0.48 -29.77 18.05
C ILE A 675 -1.60 -28.78 17.75
N ASP A 676 -2.84 -29.25 17.73
CA ASP A 676 -4.03 -28.40 17.74
C ASP A 676 -4.01 -27.43 18.92
N LEU A 677 -4.09 -26.13 18.63
CA LEU A 677 -4.08 -25.08 19.65
C LEU A 677 -5.23 -25.23 20.66
N ALA A 678 -6.37 -25.72 20.18
CA ALA A 678 -7.54 -25.99 21.02
C ALA A 678 -7.27 -27.00 22.15
N VAL A 679 -6.28 -27.90 21.99
CA VAL A 679 -5.86 -28.82 23.06
C VAL A 679 -5.11 -28.06 24.15
N LEU A 680 -4.16 -27.21 23.76
CA LEU A 680 -3.40 -26.39 24.71
C LEU A 680 -4.29 -25.40 25.46
N MET A 681 -5.40 -24.97 24.87
CA MET A 681 -6.35 -24.06 25.52
C MET A 681 -7.24 -24.75 26.56
N GLN A 682 -7.30 -26.08 26.59
CA GLN A 682 -8.10 -26.81 27.58
C GLN A 682 -7.39 -26.85 28.93
N ARG A 683 -8.16 -26.66 30.01
CA ARG A 683 -7.70 -26.78 31.40
C ARG A 683 -8.69 -27.60 32.21
N LYS A 684 -8.19 -28.57 32.98
CA LYS A 684 -9.02 -29.29 33.95
C LYS A 684 -9.20 -28.43 35.20
N ILE A 685 -10.45 -28.17 35.58
CA ILE A 685 -10.78 -27.51 36.84
C ILE A 685 -10.42 -28.48 37.98
N PRO A 686 -9.58 -28.07 38.96
CA PRO A 686 -9.26 -28.92 40.10
C PRO A 686 -10.51 -29.28 40.91
N VAL A 687 -10.66 -30.56 41.22
CA VAL A 687 -11.70 -31.06 42.14
C VAL A 687 -10.99 -31.56 43.39
N PHE A 688 -11.41 -31.08 44.55
CA PHE A 688 -10.83 -31.48 45.83
C PHE A 688 -11.05 -32.99 46.08
N SER A 689 -9.98 -33.65 46.51
CA SER A 689 -9.98 -35.01 47.02
C SER A 689 -9.36 -35.03 48.42
N GLU A 690 -9.88 -35.86 49.33
CA GLU A 690 -9.36 -35.99 50.69
C GLU A 690 -7.88 -36.42 50.68
N ILE A 691 -7.06 -35.74 51.49
CA ILE A 691 -5.63 -36.07 51.65
C ILE A 691 -5.50 -37.04 52.82
N SER A 692 -4.92 -38.22 52.58
CA SER A 692 -4.72 -39.21 53.63
C SER A 692 -3.77 -38.72 54.73
N LYS A 693 -4.15 -38.97 55.98
CA LYS A 693 -3.30 -38.78 57.18
C LYS A 693 -2.43 -40.00 57.51
N PHE A 694 -2.58 -41.10 56.77
CA PHE A 694 -1.91 -42.38 57.00
C PHE A 694 -0.66 -42.50 56.12
N PRO A 695 0.37 -43.28 56.51
CA PRO A 695 1.62 -43.37 55.76
C PRO A 695 1.44 -44.08 54.41
N THR A 696 2.23 -43.66 53.42
CA THR A 696 2.33 -44.32 52.10
C THR A 696 3.27 -45.52 52.16
N VAL A 697 2.89 -46.63 51.52
CA VAL A 697 3.74 -47.81 51.34
C VAL A 697 4.28 -47.84 49.90
N ARG A 698 5.58 -48.14 49.74
CA ARG A 698 6.23 -48.33 48.44
C ARG A 698 6.62 -49.78 48.20
N ARG A 699 6.34 -50.28 47.00
CA ARG A 699 6.87 -51.55 46.48
C ARG A 699 7.42 -51.33 45.08
N ASP A 700 8.57 -51.93 44.80
CA ASP A 700 9.20 -51.87 43.49
C ASP A 700 9.04 -53.23 42.80
N LEU A 701 8.83 -53.22 41.49
CA LEU A 701 8.57 -54.40 40.67
C LEU A 701 9.45 -54.37 39.43
N ALA A 702 10.28 -55.39 39.25
CA ALA A 702 11.10 -55.55 38.05
C ALA A 702 10.55 -56.70 37.19
N ILE A 703 10.25 -56.38 35.93
CA ILE A 703 9.82 -57.35 34.93
C ILE A 703 10.78 -57.38 33.75
N VAL A 704 10.76 -58.49 33.02
CA VAL A 704 11.46 -58.69 31.75
C VAL A 704 10.42 -59.03 30.70
N VAL A 705 10.46 -58.27 29.61
CA VAL A 705 9.55 -58.37 28.45
C VAL A 705 10.35 -58.30 27.15
N ASP A 706 9.74 -58.71 26.04
CA ASP A 706 10.32 -58.49 24.71
C ASP A 706 10.51 -57.00 24.44
N ASP A 707 11.57 -56.65 23.70
CA ASP A 707 11.93 -55.25 23.44
C ASP A 707 10.84 -54.51 22.63
N THR A 708 10.03 -55.25 21.87
CA THR A 708 8.89 -54.76 21.09
C THR A 708 7.68 -54.36 21.95
N VAL A 709 7.60 -54.81 23.21
CA VAL A 709 6.48 -54.48 24.09
C VAL A 709 6.54 -53.01 24.50
N HIS A 710 5.49 -52.25 24.17
CA HIS A 710 5.39 -50.83 24.56
C HIS A 710 5.08 -50.68 26.04
N VAL A 711 5.82 -49.81 26.73
CA VAL A 711 5.62 -49.55 28.17
C VAL A 711 4.23 -49.00 28.46
N GLN A 712 3.67 -48.17 27.56
CA GLN A 712 2.33 -47.61 27.73
C GLN A 712 1.25 -48.71 27.82
N ASN A 713 1.35 -49.76 26.99
CA ASN A 713 0.40 -50.89 27.04
C ASN A 713 0.44 -51.61 28.39
N LEU A 714 1.63 -51.72 29.00
CA LEU A 714 1.79 -52.29 30.33
C LEU A 714 1.18 -51.39 31.41
N LEU A 715 1.45 -50.08 31.34
CA LEU A 715 0.88 -49.08 32.27
C LEU A 715 -0.64 -49.03 32.19
N ASP A 716 -1.21 -48.97 30.99
CA ASP A 716 -2.66 -48.93 30.77
C ASP A 716 -3.31 -50.24 31.20
N GLY A 717 -2.69 -51.37 30.87
CA GLY A 717 -3.14 -52.71 31.29
C GLY A 717 -3.17 -52.85 32.80
N MET A 718 -2.13 -52.37 33.51
CA MET A 718 -2.12 -52.35 34.97
C MET A 718 -3.19 -51.41 35.52
N ARG A 719 -3.21 -50.13 35.10
CA ARG A 719 -4.10 -49.08 35.63
C ARG A 719 -5.58 -49.42 35.56
N LYS A 720 -6.03 -50.13 34.52
CA LYS A 720 -7.43 -50.60 34.38
C LYS A 720 -7.89 -51.52 35.51
N HIS A 721 -6.98 -52.13 36.24
CA HIS A 721 -7.26 -53.16 37.25
C HIS A 721 -6.62 -52.88 38.61
N LEU A 722 -6.02 -51.70 38.80
CA LEU A 722 -5.47 -51.29 40.09
C LEU A 722 -6.62 -50.92 41.05
N PRO A 723 -6.54 -51.33 42.33
CA PRO A 723 -7.45 -50.83 43.36
C PRO A 723 -7.17 -49.35 43.66
N GLU A 724 -8.17 -48.64 44.21
CA GLU A 724 -8.06 -47.21 44.59
C GLU A 724 -6.93 -46.92 45.58
N THR A 725 -6.52 -47.93 46.35
CA THR A 725 -5.39 -47.83 47.27
C THR A 725 -4.05 -47.62 46.57
N VAL A 726 -3.93 -47.84 45.26
CA VAL A 726 -2.71 -47.56 44.49
C VAL A 726 -2.74 -46.12 43.99
N THR A 727 -1.96 -45.24 44.64
CA THR A 727 -1.96 -43.80 44.37
C THR A 727 -0.99 -43.38 43.27
N ASP A 728 0.07 -44.16 43.00
CA ASP A 728 1.04 -43.87 41.94
C ASP A 728 1.63 -45.16 41.38
N LEU A 729 1.72 -45.26 40.05
CA LEU A 729 2.40 -46.32 39.32
C LEU A 729 3.29 -45.69 38.25
N LYS A 730 4.61 -45.80 38.43
CA LYS A 730 5.59 -45.16 37.52
C LYS A 730 6.72 -46.10 37.16
N LEU A 731 7.11 -46.08 35.89
CA LEU A 731 8.38 -46.62 35.44
C LEU A 731 9.50 -45.71 35.96
N PHE A 732 10.56 -46.28 36.54
CA PHE A 732 11.72 -45.51 36.97
C PHE A 732 13.04 -46.01 36.37
N ASP A 733 13.07 -47.19 35.77
CA ASP A 733 14.26 -47.71 35.09
C ASP A 733 13.92 -48.60 33.89
N VAL A 734 14.77 -48.53 32.86
CA VAL A 734 14.73 -49.36 31.65
C VAL A 734 16.14 -49.87 31.38
N TYR A 735 16.38 -51.14 31.65
CA TYR A 735 17.71 -51.74 31.53
C TYR A 735 17.81 -52.68 30.34
N ARG A 736 18.82 -52.44 29.50
CA ARG A 736 19.26 -53.31 28.40
C ARG A 736 20.76 -53.53 28.57
N GLY A 737 21.17 -54.77 28.81
CA GLY A 737 22.58 -55.05 29.03
C GLY A 737 22.83 -56.43 29.59
N LYS A 738 24.03 -56.61 30.14
CA LYS A 738 24.49 -57.88 30.72
C LYS A 738 23.49 -58.39 31.76
N GLY A 739 23.07 -59.65 31.62
CA GLY A 739 22.10 -60.30 32.50
C GLY A 739 20.64 -60.29 32.03
N ILE A 740 20.36 -59.74 30.84
CA ILE A 740 19.07 -59.82 30.15
C ILE A 740 19.28 -60.49 28.80
N ASP A 741 18.37 -61.38 28.39
CA ASP A 741 18.44 -62.07 27.09
C ASP A 741 18.45 -61.05 25.93
N LEU A 742 19.13 -61.39 24.84
CA LEU A 742 19.10 -60.61 23.60
C LEU A 742 17.65 -60.48 23.10
N GLY A 743 17.24 -59.26 22.74
CA GLY A 743 15.87 -58.97 22.30
C GLY A 743 14.87 -58.73 23.43
N LYS A 744 15.30 -58.77 24.71
CA LYS A 744 14.48 -58.42 25.87
C LYS A 744 14.98 -57.16 26.57
N LYS A 745 14.12 -56.58 27.40
CA LYS A 745 14.43 -55.45 28.28
C LYS A 745 13.85 -55.67 29.67
N SER A 746 14.53 -55.15 30.68
CA SER A 746 14.00 -55.10 32.04
C SER A 746 13.38 -53.74 32.31
N LEU A 747 12.18 -53.73 32.90
CA LEU A 747 11.42 -52.54 33.27
C LEU A 747 11.19 -52.56 34.77
N ALA A 748 11.58 -51.49 35.47
CA ALA A 748 11.35 -51.34 36.90
C ALA A 748 10.25 -50.31 37.18
N PHE A 749 9.23 -50.74 37.91
CA PHE A 749 8.08 -49.93 38.28
C PHE A 749 8.06 -49.70 39.79
N LYS A 750 7.70 -48.48 40.18
CA LYS A 750 7.40 -48.09 41.55
C LYS A 750 5.88 -48.06 41.70
N VAL A 751 5.39 -48.76 42.71
CA VAL A 751 3.98 -48.79 43.13
C VAL A 751 3.89 -48.11 44.49
N LEU A 752 3.14 -47.00 44.57
CA LEU A 752 2.78 -46.36 45.83
C LEU A 752 1.35 -46.73 46.20
N MET A 753 1.17 -47.11 47.46
CA MET A 753 -0.12 -47.46 48.02
C MET A 753 -0.41 -46.63 49.26
N GLN A 754 -1.64 -46.13 49.38
CA GLN A 754 -2.11 -45.35 50.51
C GLN A 754 -3.63 -45.42 50.58
N ASP A 755 -4.16 -45.47 51.80
CA ASP A 755 -5.60 -45.46 52.06
C ASP A 755 -5.96 -44.20 52.88
N THR A 756 -7.14 -43.62 52.67
CA THR A 756 -7.57 -42.39 53.36
C THR A 756 -8.18 -42.63 54.74
N GLN A 757 -8.57 -43.87 55.05
CA GLN A 757 -9.28 -44.28 56.26
C GLN A 757 -8.42 -45.08 57.24
N LYS A 758 -7.37 -45.77 56.77
CA LYS A 758 -6.49 -46.59 57.63
C LYS A 758 -5.04 -46.69 57.14
N THR A 759 -4.17 -47.21 58.01
CA THR A 759 -2.83 -47.70 57.62
C THR A 759 -2.96 -49.06 56.95
N LEU A 760 -2.32 -49.24 55.79
CA LEU A 760 -2.29 -50.52 55.08
C LEU A 760 -1.45 -51.56 55.84
N THR A 761 -1.96 -52.78 55.95
CA THR A 761 -1.20 -53.92 56.51
C THR A 761 -0.34 -54.59 55.43
N ASP A 762 0.67 -55.36 55.83
CA ASP A 762 1.52 -56.08 54.86
C ASP A 762 0.73 -57.08 54.01
N ASP A 763 -0.27 -57.75 54.58
CA ASP A 763 -1.13 -58.70 53.85
C ASP A 763 -1.95 -58.00 52.74
N GLU A 764 -2.44 -56.79 53.00
CA GLU A 764 -3.17 -55.98 52.01
C GLU A 764 -2.23 -55.55 50.88
N VAL A 765 -1.02 -55.12 51.22
CA VAL A 765 0.01 -54.72 50.26
C VAL A 765 0.43 -55.90 49.37
N GLU A 766 0.68 -57.08 49.96
CA GLU A 766 1.03 -58.28 49.19
C GLU A 766 -0.11 -58.75 48.29
N THR A 767 -1.37 -58.59 48.72
CA THR A 767 -2.55 -58.89 47.88
C THR A 767 -2.59 -58.00 46.64
N VAL A 768 -2.34 -56.69 46.79
CA VAL A 768 -2.27 -55.75 45.67
C VAL A 768 -1.12 -56.12 44.73
N MET A 769 0.06 -56.40 45.28
CA MET A 769 1.22 -56.78 44.48
C MET A 769 1.04 -58.11 43.76
N ALA A 770 0.37 -59.09 44.38
CA ALA A 770 0.03 -60.37 43.75
C ALA A 770 -0.92 -60.17 42.57
N ASN A 771 -1.92 -59.29 42.70
CA ASN A 771 -2.82 -58.94 41.59
C ASN A 771 -2.07 -58.27 40.42
N ILE A 772 -1.18 -57.30 40.71
CA ILE A 772 -0.33 -56.67 39.68
C ILE A 772 0.53 -57.72 38.96
N LYS A 773 1.13 -58.65 39.72
CA LYS A 773 1.92 -59.73 39.16
C LYS A 773 1.09 -60.64 38.26
N ASP A 774 -0.11 -61.00 38.69
CA ASP A 774 -1.03 -61.84 37.92
C ASP A 774 -1.42 -61.17 36.59
N ILE A 775 -1.78 -59.88 36.61
CA ILE A 775 -2.08 -59.09 35.40
C ILE A 775 -0.91 -59.10 34.42
N LEU A 776 0.30 -58.86 34.92
CA LEU A 776 1.51 -58.82 34.09
C LEU A 776 1.86 -60.19 33.49
N THR A 777 1.62 -61.27 34.23
CA THR A 777 1.96 -62.64 33.78
C THR A 777 0.91 -63.17 32.81
N THR A 778 -0.37 -63.10 33.18
CA THR A 778 -1.46 -63.77 32.46
C THR A 778 -1.94 -62.99 31.25
N ARG A 779 -1.89 -61.65 31.30
CA ARG A 779 -2.44 -60.79 30.24
C ARG A 779 -1.37 -60.14 29.37
N LEU A 780 -0.15 -60.03 29.88
CA LEU A 780 0.93 -59.23 29.27
C LEU A 780 2.23 -60.03 29.07
N ASN A 781 2.22 -61.34 29.34
CA ASN A 781 3.34 -62.28 29.13
C ASN A 781 4.69 -61.83 29.70
N ALA A 782 4.67 -61.07 30.80
CA ALA A 782 5.88 -60.60 31.46
C ALA A 782 6.48 -61.70 32.36
N THR A 783 7.80 -61.70 32.49
CA THR A 783 8.53 -62.57 33.43
C THR A 783 9.16 -61.73 34.54
N PHE A 784 9.15 -62.19 35.78
CA PHE A 784 9.75 -61.44 36.89
C PHE A 784 11.24 -61.69 36.97
N ARG A 785 11.99 -60.64 37.31
CA ARG A 785 13.39 -60.76 37.65
C ARG A 785 13.50 -61.21 39.11
N ALA A 786 14.26 -62.28 39.35
CA ALA A 786 14.56 -62.76 40.71
C ALA A 786 15.45 -61.77 41.46
#